data_AF-A0A954JA42-F1
#
_entry.id   AF-A0A954JA42-F1
#
_cell.length_a   1.000
_cell.length_b   1.000
_cell.length_c   1.000
_cell.angle_alpha   90.00
_cell.angle_beta   90.00
_cell.angle_gamma   90.00
#
_symmetry.space_group_name_H-M   'P 1'
#
loop_
_entity.id
_entity.type
_entity.pdbx_description
1 polymer ?
#
loop_
_entity_poly.entity_id
_entity_poly.type
_entity_poly.pdbx_seq_one_letter_code
_entity_poly.pdbx_strand_id
1 'polypeptide(L)'
;MMPDLNIIQSLIVLSLCLMTAHSGSAAEQTAPSFQNDIVPVLTRYGCNSGGCHGKLAGQNGFRLSLRGFAPQQDYESMTWESRGRRISPLAPLNSLLLQKAIGTVPHGGGRRFDIDSPAAQLLVDWINEGMPGPDIDEPEFLSLSISSTPDQSVLKPGESVTLKVIAAYNDGTQRDITWLTSFASGDPTVIEVTEEGVVRSLRSGETVIRAAFREQIAIAQFTVPYERQPEAIVFEARSNQLDGPVFDKLRDLRIEPSSECDDATFLRRASLDAIGVLPTPEEVRAFLADERSDKRQRLVDSLLERPEFVDYWTHWLADLLQNRKERDHDVRGTKGVRNFHTWLRKQVAANRSWKQIASEVLSATGSTTEVPAVGYYIVTVGEKDAEQSEVADSVAQAFLGTRIGCARCHNHPLEKYTQDDYYHFAGFFSRVALQRQNPEAGPTELIIGTRHLLNLQKELGQQREKLTELESPADVTVKVDNEQIENVRKRIEDLQRQIEETQNRKVEVRQPRTGEMLQPRPLDRSEITLATGEDPRSPFIAWMTAPANEAFSGAMVNRLWKHFLGIGLVEPVDDLRATNPPSNPELWKVLNQEFVENDFDLKHMMRLIMNSRTYQLAADTTESNFRDDRFYSHFQSRRLSAEVLLDAICSATGQPESYAGYPQGIRAVQVPDPFTDSYFLTMFGRAPRTTACACEQETDVTLPQLLHLQNSDELTAKVTSAEGRLANLLKSTEDDSRLIEEVYLATLNRLPSESERQAVLKQFAGSTRDETAADLFWALLNTSEFTFNH
;
A
#
# COMPACT_ATOMS: atom_id res chain seq x y z
N MET A 1 35.14 -1.06 68.28
CA MET A 1 34.94 -1.30 69.73
C MET A 1 33.55 -0.77 70.08
N MET A 2 32.55 -1.64 70.11
CA MET A 2 31.29 -1.42 70.87
C MET A 2 31.48 -2.05 72.27
N PRO A 3 30.76 -1.62 73.32
CA PRO A 3 29.42 -2.15 73.68
C PRO A 3 28.44 -1.02 74.15
N ASP A 4 27.13 -1.04 73.91
CA ASP A 4 26.00 -1.86 74.40
C ASP A 4 25.26 -1.34 75.66
N LEU A 5 23.94 -1.19 75.48
CA LEU A 5 22.81 -1.62 76.32
C LEU A 5 22.44 -0.93 77.68
N ASN A 6 21.20 -0.39 77.69
CA ASN A 6 20.03 -0.89 78.45
C ASN A 6 19.39 -0.15 79.68
N ILE A 7 18.11 0.23 79.45
CA ILE A 7 16.84 -0.05 80.21
C ILE A 7 16.55 0.69 81.56
N ILE A 8 15.23 1.00 81.73
CA ILE A 8 14.37 0.93 82.97
C ILE A 8 13.99 2.30 83.56
N GLN A 9 12.74 2.67 83.91
CA GLN A 9 11.35 2.21 83.74
C GLN A 9 10.42 3.29 84.38
N SER A 10 9.14 3.26 83.98
CA SER A 10 7.93 3.44 84.81
C SER A 10 7.19 4.79 84.97
N LEU A 11 5.97 4.78 84.39
CA LEU A 11 4.63 5.14 84.94
C LEU A 11 4.36 6.64 85.20
N ILE A 12 3.32 7.26 84.61
CA ILE A 12 1.89 7.02 84.84
C ILE A 12 1.03 7.49 83.65
N VAL A 13 -0.01 6.70 83.36
CA VAL A 13 -1.12 6.90 82.40
C VAL A 13 -2.14 7.90 82.96
N LEU A 14 -2.58 8.91 82.19
CA LEU A 14 -4.01 9.16 81.87
C LEU A 14 -4.24 10.45 81.04
N SER A 15 -5.05 10.27 80.00
CA SER A 15 -5.96 11.24 79.36
C SER A 15 -5.46 12.29 78.37
N LEU A 16 -6.17 12.28 77.23
CA LEU A 16 -6.29 13.26 76.13
C LEU A 16 -5.20 13.27 75.05
N CYS A 17 -5.63 12.80 73.87
CA CYS A 17 -5.34 13.29 72.50
C CYS A 17 -5.09 12.15 71.52
N LEU A 18 -6.18 11.53 71.07
CA LEU A 18 -6.30 11.00 69.72
C LEU A 18 -6.44 12.20 68.76
N MET A 19 -5.39 12.57 68.04
CA MET A 19 -5.48 13.20 66.72
C MET A 19 -4.24 12.86 65.88
N THR A 20 -4.50 11.95 64.94
CA THR A 20 -3.93 11.78 63.60
C THR A 20 -2.85 12.77 63.14
N ALA A 21 -1.66 12.23 62.82
CA ALA A 21 -0.78 12.79 61.81
C ALA A 21 -0.83 11.87 60.56
N HIS A 22 -1.68 12.22 59.60
CA HIS A 22 -1.58 11.78 58.20
C HIS A 22 -1.25 13.03 57.38
N SER A 23 0.02 13.23 57.07
CA SER A 23 0.46 14.22 56.09
C SER A 23 0.76 13.50 54.78
N GLY A 24 -0.31 13.12 54.07
CA GLY A 24 -0.26 12.91 52.64
C GLY A 24 -0.73 14.21 51.99
N SER A 25 0.15 14.87 51.25
CA SER A 25 -0.21 15.98 50.37
C SER A 25 -1.28 15.50 49.41
N ALA A 26 -2.53 15.94 49.60
CA ALA A 26 -3.57 15.81 48.58
C ALA A 26 -3.10 16.60 47.36
N ALA A 27 -2.82 15.92 46.25
CA ALA A 27 -2.73 16.58 44.96
C ALA A 27 -4.06 17.32 44.74
N GLU A 28 -4.01 18.62 44.39
CA GLU A 28 -5.20 19.35 43.94
C GLU A 28 -5.88 18.53 42.86
N GLN A 29 -7.12 18.12 43.13
CA GLN A 29 -7.91 17.36 42.19
C GLN A 29 -8.36 18.33 41.09
N THR A 30 -7.54 18.45 40.04
CA THR A 30 -7.88 19.23 38.85
C THR A 30 -9.13 18.64 38.21
N ALA A 31 -10.10 19.48 37.85
CA ALA A 31 -11.32 19.04 37.18
C ALA A 31 -11.00 18.17 35.95
N PRO A 32 -11.79 17.12 35.65
CA PRO A 32 -11.56 16.28 34.48
C PRO A 32 -11.50 17.09 33.19
N SER A 33 -10.45 16.88 32.41
CA SER A 33 -10.30 17.52 31.11
C SER A 33 -11.24 16.91 30.09
N PHE A 34 -11.97 17.76 29.36
CA PHE A 34 -12.81 17.27 28.29
C PHE A 34 -11.99 16.59 27.18
N GLN A 35 -10.87 17.21 26.80
CA GLN A 35 -10.04 16.76 25.69
C GLN A 35 -9.15 15.57 26.06
N ASN A 36 -8.55 15.58 27.25
CA ASN A 36 -7.55 14.61 27.68
C ASN A 36 -8.13 13.45 28.51
N ASP A 37 -9.36 13.56 29.02
CA ASP A 37 -10.00 12.50 29.81
C ASP A 37 -11.34 12.03 29.22
N ILE A 38 -12.27 12.94 28.95
CA ILE A 38 -13.64 12.59 28.52
C ILE A 38 -13.68 12.05 27.09
N VAL A 39 -13.06 12.74 26.14
CA VAL A 39 -12.98 12.30 24.75
C VAL A 39 -12.31 10.92 24.62
N PRO A 40 -11.15 10.64 25.27
CA PRO A 40 -10.55 9.32 25.30
C PRO A 40 -11.47 8.21 25.83
N VAL A 41 -12.27 8.46 26.88
CA VAL A 41 -13.27 7.50 27.34
C VAL A 41 -14.30 7.21 26.25
N LEU A 42 -14.83 8.24 25.59
CA LEU A 42 -15.80 8.05 24.49
C LEU A 42 -15.19 7.24 23.33
N THR A 43 -13.90 7.40 23.07
CA THR A 43 -13.18 6.67 22.03
C THR A 43 -12.88 5.23 22.41
N ARG A 44 -12.35 4.99 23.62
CA ARG A 44 -12.06 3.64 24.14
C ARG A 44 -13.30 2.74 24.05
N TYR A 45 -14.46 3.27 24.44
CA TYR A 45 -15.71 2.53 24.46
C TYR A 45 -16.53 2.66 23.16
N GLY A 46 -15.95 3.24 22.11
CA GLY A 46 -16.51 3.26 20.76
C GLY A 46 -17.73 4.16 20.57
N CYS A 47 -18.06 5.04 21.51
CA CYS A 47 -19.20 5.98 21.43
C CYS A 47 -19.08 6.90 20.21
N ASN A 48 -17.88 7.41 19.95
CA ASN A 48 -17.57 8.29 18.82
C ASN A 48 -16.96 7.54 17.62
N SER A 49 -17.22 6.24 17.49
CA SER A 49 -16.84 5.44 16.31
C SER A 49 -17.77 5.69 15.12
N GLY A 50 -17.31 5.39 13.90
CA GLY A 50 -18.11 5.56 12.67
C GLY A 50 -19.36 4.66 12.59
N GLY A 51 -19.41 3.58 13.39
CA GLY A 51 -20.60 2.74 13.55
C GLY A 51 -21.61 3.29 14.56
N CYS A 52 -21.25 4.32 15.33
CA CYS A 52 -22.06 4.93 16.39
C CYS A 52 -22.24 6.44 16.14
N HIS A 53 -21.98 7.29 17.13
CA HIS A 53 -22.19 8.75 17.03
C HIS A 53 -21.13 9.46 16.19
N GLY A 54 -20.00 8.81 15.89
CA GLY A 54 -18.92 9.34 15.03
C GLY A 54 -19.20 9.27 13.53
N LYS A 55 -20.35 8.72 13.10
CA LYS A 55 -20.77 8.72 11.70
C LYS A 55 -21.06 10.15 11.23
N LEU A 56 -20.85 10.46 9.95
CA LEU A 56 -21.08 11.80 9.39
C LEU A 56 -22.47 12.40 9.73
N ALA A 57 -23.51 11.57 9.73
CA ALA A 57 -24.88 12.00 10.08
C ALA A 57 -25.20 11.94 11.59
N GLY A 58 -24.29 11.41 12.41
CA GLY A 58 -24.57 11.00 13.79
C GLY A 58 -25.59 9.86 13.88
N GLN A 59 -26.16 9.68 15.07
CA GLN A 59 -27.28 8.77 15.31
C GLN A 59 -28.37 9.44 16.15
N ASN A 60 -29.61 9.36 15.68
CA ASN A 60 -30.79 9.89 16.38
C ASN A 60 -30.63 11.35 16.83
N GLY A 61 -30.02 12.18 15.98
CA GLY A 61 -29.77 13.59 16.27
C GLY A 61 -28.69 13.86 17.31
N PHE A 62 -27.85 12.87 17.65
CA PHE A 62 -26.63 13.06 18.43
C PHE A 62 -25.40 12.68 17.60
N ARG A 63 -24.48 13.62 17.44
CA ARG A 63 -23.32 13.50 16.57
C ARG A 63 -22.06 13.88 17.34
N LEU A 64 -21.09 12.99 17.30
CA LEU A 64 -19.74 13.25 17.74
C LEU A 64 -18.83 13.26 16.51
N SER A 65 -17.71 13.94 16.61
CA SER A 65 -16.58 13.84 15.72
C SER A 65 -16.05 12.40 15.77
N LEU A 66 -15.64 11.86 14.64
CA LEU A 66 -15.09 10.51 14.58
C LEU A 66 -13.87 10.46 15.51
N ARG A 67 -13.84 9.57 16.50
CA ARG A 67 -12.71 9.39 17.45
C ARG A 67 -12.22 10.65 18.17
N GLY A 68 -13.07 11.67 18.31
CA GLY A 68 -12.73 12.85 19.10
C GLY A 68 -11.90 13.92 18.37
N PHE A 69 -11.89 13.91 17.04
CA PHE A 69 -11.10 14.85 16.24
C PHE A 69 -11.53 16.33 16.32
N ALA A 70 -12.73 16.63 16.84
CA ALA A 70 -13.17 18.00 17.05
C ALA A 70 -13.75 18.14 18.47
N PRO A 71 -12.90 18.20 19.53
CA PRO A 71 -13.35 18.25 20.92
C PRO A 71 -14.34 19.37 21.20
N GLN A 72 -14.16 20.54 20.59
CA GLN A 72 -15.10 21.66 20.74
C GLN A 72 -16.50 21.31 20.21
N GLN A 73 -16.59 20.69 19.03
CA GLN A 73 -17.86 20.26 18.45
C GLN A 73 -18.51 19.14 19.28
N ASP A 74 -17.71 18.23 19.81
CA ASP A 74 -18.18 17.14 20.68
C ASP A 74 -18.77 17.69 21.97
N TYR A 75 -18.07 18.63 22.59
CA TYR A 75 -18.51 19.33 23.78
C TYR A 75 -19.86 20.01 23.57
N GLU A 76 -20.00 20.77 22.48
CA GLU A 76 -21.25 21.47 22.12
C GLU A 76 -22.40 20.49 21.85
N SER A 77 -22.15 19.38 21.15
CA SER A 77 -23.18 18.36 20.90
C SER A 77 -23.63 17.64 22.18
N MET A 78 -22.71 17.41 23.10
CA MET A 78 -22.99 16.79 24.39
C MET A 78 -23.75 17.72 25.33
N THR A 79 -23.36 18.99 25.41
CA THR A 79 -23.83 19.93 26.45
C THR A 79 -24.92 20.88 25.99
N TRP A 80 -24.90 21.36 24.74
CA TRP A 80 -25.78 22.46 24.28
C TRP A 80 -26.88 21.98 23.33
N GLU A 81 -26.57 21.06 22.42
CA GLU A 81 -27.53 20.59 21.42
C GLU A 81 -28.78 19.95 22.06
N SER A 82 -29.89 19.94 21.32
CA SER A 82 -31.19 19.44 21.79
C SER A 82 -31.64 20.07 23.11
N ARG A 83 -31.26 21.33 23.36
CA ARG A 83 -31.60 22.10 24.57
C ARG A 83 -31.02 21.48 25.85
N GLY A 84 -29.80 20.93 25.79
CA GLY A 84 -29.09 20.36 26.94
C GLY A 84 -29.69 19.07 27.51
N ARG A 85 -30.61 18.41 26.80
CA ARG A 85 -31.34 17.22 27.31
C ARG A 85 -30.47 15.99 27.58
N ARG A 86 -29.20 15.99 27.18
CA ARG A 86 -28.30 14.83 27.29
C ARG A 86 -27.64 14.73 28.66
N ILE A 87 -27.48 15.86 29.35
CA ILE A 87 -26.80 15.94 30.63
C ILE A 87 -27.74 16.56 31.66
N SER A 88 -27.74 16.00 32.87
CA SER A 88 -28.48 16.52 34.01
C SER A 88 -27.48 16.96 35.09
N PRO A 89 -27.10 18.25 35.15
CA PRO A 89 -26.09 18.72 36.10
C PRO A 89 -26.47 18.50 37.57
N LEU A 90 -27.76 18.61 37.89
CA LEU A 90 -28.27 18.39 39.26
C LEU A 90 -28.41 16.90 39.63
N ALA A 91 -28.32 16.00 38.66
CA ALA A 91 -28.40 14.56 38.87
C ALA A 91 -27.54 13.84 37.82
N PRO A 92 -26.20 13.85 37.97
CA PRO A 92 -25.26 13.34 36.96
C PRO A 92 -25.60 11.92 36.50
N LEU A 93 -25.96 11.02 37.44
CA LEU A 93 -26.36 9.64 37.14
C LEU A 93 -27.63 9.51 36.29
N ASN A 94 -28.48 10.54 36.28
CA ASN A 94 -29.68 10.62 35.46
C ASN A 94 -29.44 11.30 34.10
N SER A 95 -28.20 11.67 33.79
CA SER A 95 -27.83 12.15 32.46
C SER A 95 -28.11 11.05 31.44
N LEU A 96 -28.90 11.36 30.40
CA LEU A 96 -29.25 10.41 29.35
C LEU A 96 -28.00 9.82 28.67
N LEU A 97 -26.94 10.63 28.55
CA LEU A 97 -25.62 10.19 28.08
C LEU A 97 -25.10 9.01 28.92
N LEU A 98 -25.05 9.17 30.24
CA LEU A 98 -24.54 8.14 31.16
C LEU A 98 -25.48 6.93 31.21
N GLN A 99 -26.79 7.15 31.35
CA GLN A 99 -27.78 6.08 31.44
C GLN A 99 -27.75 5.14 30.22
N LYS A 100 -27.56 5.70 29.02
CA LYS A 100 -27.38 4.90 27.80
C LYS A 100 -26.05 4.17 27.75
N ALA A 101 -24.97 4.80 28.24
CA ALA A 101 -23.65 4.18 28.27
C ALA A 101 -23.57 3.00 29.27
N ILE A 102 -24.16 3.14 30.47
CA ILE A 102 -24.19 2.08 31.48
C ILE A 102 -25.31 1.04 31.26
N GLY A 103 -26.20 1.27 30.30
CA GLY A 103 -27.25 0.35 29.89
C GLY A 103 -28.52 0.36 30.75
N THR A 104 -28.74 1.40 31.56
CA THR A 104 -30.00 1.56 32.33
C THR A 104 -31.16 2.07 31.48
N VAL A 105 -30.85 2.70 30.34
CA VAL A 105 -31.82 3.09 29.30
C VAL A 105 -31.50 2.33 28.00
N PRO A 106 -32.50 1.80 27.27
CA PRO A 106 -32.27 1.13 25.99
C PRO A 106 -31.46 1.99 25.01
N HIS A 107 -30.42 1.38 24.46
CA HIS A 107 -29.48 2.02 23.55
C HIS A 107 -29.08 1.03 22.45
N GLY A 108 -29.17 1.46 21.18
CA GLY A 108 -28.81 0.61 20.04
C GLY A 108 -27.35 0.17 20.02
N GLY A 109 -26.45 0.93 20.65
CA GLY A 109 -25.06 0.54 20.86
C GLY A 109 -24.85 -0.45 22.01
N GLY A 110 -25.90 -0.83 22.75
CA GLY A 110 -25.80 -1.63 23.96
C GLY A 110 -25.11 -0.89 25.11
N ARG A 111 -24.80 -1.67 26.14
CA ARG A 111 -24.02 -1.25 27.31
C ARG A 111 -22.54 -1.11 26.91
N ARG A 112 -21.92 -0.01 27.34
CA ARG A 112 -20.53 0.34 27.02
C ARG A 112 -19.57 0.12 28.19
N PHE A 113 -19.98 0.44 29.41
CA PHE A 113 -19.17 0.18 30.61
C PHE A 113 -20.05 0.01 31.86
N ASP A 114 -19.49 -0.55 32.93
CA ASP A 114 -20.16 -0.71 34.21
C ASP A 114 -20.35 0.61 34.96
N ILE A 115 -21.37 0.66 35.84
CA ILE A 115 -21.63 1.86 36.66
C ILE A 115 -20.50 2.13 37.66
N ASP A 116 -19.84 1.08 38.13
CA ASP A 116 -18.71 1.15 39.07
C ASP A 116 -17.35 1.30 38.35
N SER A 117 -17.37 1.54 37.03
CA SER A 117 -16.14 1.69 36.23
C SER A 117 -15.50 3.07 36.43
N PRO A 118 -14.16 3.18 36.28
CA PRO A 118 -13.48 4.47 36.25
C PRO A 118 -14.06 5.45 35.21
N ALA A 119 -14.54 4.93 34.08
CA ALA A 119 -15.17 5.72 33.03
C ALA A 119 -16.50 6.36 33.47
N ALA A 120 -17.35 5.61 34.19
CA ALA A 120 -18.59 6.14 34.73
C ALA A 120 -18.32 7.20 35.80
N GLN A 121 -17.36 6.95 36.68
CA GLN A 121 -16.96 7.91 37.72
C GLN A 121 -16.42 9.20 37.10
N LEU A 122 -15.52 9.10 36.10
CA LEU A 122 -14.94 10.27 35.43
C LEU A 122 -16.01 11.15 34.77
N LEU A 123 -17.02 10.55 34.11
CA LEU A 123 -18.14 11.30 33.53
C LEU A 123 -18.99 11.98 34.60
N VAL A 124 -19.22 11.33 35.74
CA VAL A 124 -19.94 11.92 36.87
C VAL A 124 -19.16 13.10 37.45
N ASP A 125 -17.85 12.94 37.65
CA ASP A 125 -16.98 13.99 38.17
C ASP A 125 -16.95 15.19 37.22
N TRP A 126 -16.82 14.96 35.91
CA TRP A 126 -16.88 16.03 34.90
C TRP A 126 -18.21 16.80 34.93
N ILE A 127 -19.34 16.11 35.12
CA ILE A 127 -20.64 16.76 35.23
C ILE A 127 -20.75 17.57 36.52
N ASN A 128 -20.24 17.04 37.65
CA ASN A 128 -20.24 17.72 38.95
C ASN A 128 -19.39 19.00 38.94
N GLU A 129 -18.27 19.00 38.23
CA GLU A 129 -17.40 20.16 38.04
C GLU A 129 -17.97 21.20 37.05
N GLY A 130 -19.22 21.04 36.63
CA GLY A 130 -19.91 21.99 35.74
C GLY A 130 -19.63 21.78 34.26
N MET A 131 -19.10 20.61 33.88
CA MET A 131 -18.76 20.22 32.51
C MET A 131 -17.79 21.23 31.87
N PRO A 132 -16.55 21.40 32.39
CA PRO A 132 -15.56 22.24 31.71
C PRO A 132 -15.38 21.77 30.26
N GLY A 133 -15.34 22.71 29.32
CA GLY A 133 -15.09 22.45 27.90
C GLY A 133 -13.60 22.30 27.59
N PRO A 134 -13.22 22.10 26.32
CA PRO A 134 -11.82 22.15 25.90
C PRO A 134 -11.21 23.50 26.25
N ASP A 135 -10.05 23.48 26.92
CA ASP A 135 -9.26 24.66 27.22
C ASP A 135 -8.07 24.75 26.24
N ILE A 136 -7.79 25.96 25.74
CA ILE A 136 -6.70 26.21 24.79
C ILE A 136 -5.32 26.15 25.47
N ASP A 137 -5.28 26.38 26.79
CA ASP A 137 -4.06 26.35 27.59
C ASP A 137 -3.76 24.96 28.17
N GLU A 138 -4.59 23.95 27.87
CA GLU A 138 -4.35 22.58 28.32
C GLU A 138 -3.09 21.97 27.68
N PRO A 139 -2.34 21.12 28.40
CA PRO A 139 -1.19 20.43 27.85
C PRO A 139 -1.54 19.64 26.58
N GLU A 140 -0.78 19.89 25.51
CA GLU A 140 -0.97 19.19 24.25
C GLU A 140 -0.25 17.85 24.31
N PHE A 141 -0.93 16.82 23.81
CA PHE A 141 -0.41 15.48 23.69
C PHE A 141 0.78 15.44 22.69
N LEU A 142 1.91 14.85 23.08
CA LEU A 142 3.09 14.69 22.22
C LEU A 142 3.30 13.26 21.69
N SER A 143 3.34 12.27 22.58
CA SER A 143 3.76 10.91 22.19
C SER A 143 3.24 9.83 23.13
N LEU A 144 3.10 8.61 22.59
CA LEU A 144 2.84 7.39 23.35
C LEU A 144 4.11 6.57 23.50
N SER A 145 4.31 6.02 24.70
CA SER A 145 5.27 4.93 24.92
C SER A 145 4.56 3.73 25.51
N ILE A 146 4.97 2.54 25.09
CA ILE A 146 4.45 1.25 25.54
C ILE A 146 5.60 0.43 26.09
N SER A 147 5.39 -0.17 27.26
CA SER A 147 6.35 -1.07 27.92
C SER A 147 5.63 -2.28 28.49
N SER A 148 6.30 -3.42 28.60
CA SER A 148 5.76 -4.61 29.27
C SER A 148 6.29 -4.73 30.70
N THR A 149 5.54 -5.41 31.56
CA THR A 149 5.97 -5.82 32.89
C THR A 149 5.67 -7.30 33.07
N PRO A 150 6.70 -8.16 33.27
CA PRO A 150 8.14 -7.88 33.15
C PRO A 150 8.53 -7.28 31.80
N ASP A 151 9.65 -6.54 31.74
CA ASP A 151 10.18 -5.96 30.51
C ASP A 151 10.77 -7.06 29.63
N GLN A 152 9.90 -7.62 28.79
CA GLN A 152 10.24 -8.68 27.86
C GLN A 152 9.40 -8.57 26.59
N SER A 153 10.05 -8.78 25.45
CA SER A 153 9.45 -8.89 24.12
C SER A 153 9.51 -10.32 23.57
N VAL A 154 10.27 -11.21 24.20
CA VAL A 154 10.34 -12.63 23.83
C VAL A 154 9.61 -13.44 24.89
N LEU A 155 8.59 -14.19 24.49
CA LEU A 155 7.75 -14.99 25.38
C LEU A 155 7.87 -16.48 25.06
N LYS A 156 7.68 -17.33 26.07
CA LYS A 156 7.42 -18.77 25.87
C LYS A 156 5.93 -19.01 25.68
N PRO A 157 5.47 -20.08 24.99
CA PRO A 157 4.05 -20.41 24.91
C PRO A 157 3.39 -20.49 26.29
N GLY A 158 2.26 -19.79 26.46
CA GLY A 158 1.50 -19.72 27.70
C GLY A 158 1.95 -18.64 28.71
N GLU A 159 3.05 -17.93 28.43
CA GLU A 159 3.55 -16.83 29.24
C GLU A 159 2.71 -15.55 29.07
N SER A 160 2.67 -14.71 30.11
CA SER A 160 1.92 -13.47 30.10
C SER A 160 2.73 -12.28 30.62
N VAL A 161 2.46 -11.11 30.05
CA VAL A 161 2.97 -9.81 30.51
C VAL A 161 1.85 -8.79 30.57
N THR A 162 2.01 -7.76 31.38
CA THR A 162 1.08 -6.63 31.40
C THR A 162 1.69 -5.43 30.69
N LEU A 163 0.94 -4.81 29.80
CA LEU A 163 1.33 -3.58 29.12
C LEU A 163 1.06 -2.37 30.00
N LYS A 164 1.96 -1.41 29.93
CA LYS A 164 1.80 -0.07 30.49
C LYS A 164 1.99 0.95 29.37
N VAL A 165 1.07 1.90 29.28
CA VAL A 165 1.07 2.92 28.23
C VAL A 165 1.13 4.30 28.87
N ILE A 166 2.18 5.05 28.54
CA ILE A 166 2.43 6.40 29.05
C ILE A 166 2.24 7.40 27.92
N ALA A 167 1.38 8.39 28.16
CA ALA A 167 1.25 9.60 27.35
C ALA A 167 2.18 10.68 27.87
N ALA A 168 2.96 11.30 26.99
CA ALA A 168 3.77 12.48 27.28
C ALA A 168 3.13 13.73 26.65
N TYR A 169 3.23 14.87 27.35
CA TYR A 169 2.63 16.15 26.95
C TYR A 169 3.69 17.25 26.78
N ASN A 170 3.32 18.34 26.11
CA ASN A 170 4.23 19.43 25.74
C ASN A 170 4.78 20.23 26.94
N ASP A 171 4.08 20.20 28.06
CA ASP A 171 4.51 20.77 29.34
C ASP A 171 5.50 19.86 30.11
N GLY A 172 5.84 18.70 29.56
CA GLY A 172 6.71 17.71 30.16
C GLY A 172 6.01 16.72 31.10
N THR A 173 4.69 16.86 31.31
CA THR A 173 3.94 15.90 32.12
C THR A 173 3.82 14.54 31.43
N GLN A 174 3.76 13.48 32.24
CA GLN A 174 3.55 12.12 31.79
C GLN A 174 2.41 11.48 32.57
N ARG A 175 1.50 10.80 31.88
CA ARG A 175 0.31 10.19 32.48
C ARG A 175 0.23 8.72 32.09
N ASP A 176 -0.06 7.87 33.07
CA ASP A 176 -0.45 6.49 32.82
C ASP A 176 -1.87 6.47 32.26
N ILE A 177 -1.98 6.14 30.98
CA ILE A 177 -3.24 6.09 30.23
C ILE A 177 -3.57 4.67 29.79
N THR A 178 -2.97 3.65 30.42
CA THR A 178 -3.22 2.24 30.13
C THR A 178 -4.71 1.93 30.14
N TRP A 179 -5.43 2.41 31.15
CA TRP A 179 -6.88 2.22 31.30
C TRP A 179 -7.73 3.00 30.28
N LEU A 180 -7.16 3.99 29.59
CA LEU A 180 -7.78 4.73 28.49
C LEU A 180 -7.41 4.16 27.10
N THR A 181 -6.50 3.19 27.05
CA THR A 181 -5.91 2.68 25.80
C THR A 181 -6.64 1.48 25.25
N SER A 182 -7.10 1.54 24.00
CA SER A 182 -7.63 0.36 23.33
C SER A 182 -6.49 -0.52 22.84
N PHE A 183 -6.50 -1.81 23.21
CA PHE A 183 -5.51 -2.79 22.76
C PHE A 183 -6.08 -3.71 21.68
N ALA A 184 -5.25 -4.08 20.72
CA ALA A 184 -5.59 -5.08 19.72
C ALA A 184 -4.35 -5.88 19.31
N SER A 185 -4.49 -7.20 19.19
CA SER A 185 -3.44 -8.04 18.62
C SER A 185 -3.45 -7.98 17.10
N GLY A 186 -2.25 -7.95 16.50
CA GLY A 186 -2.07 -8.10 15.05
C GLY A 186 -2.38 -9.51 14.56
N ASP A 187 -2.07 -10.52 15.39
CA ASP A 187 -2.45 -11.93 15.18
C ASP A 187 -2.91 -12.53 16.51
N PRO A 188 -4.23 -12.55 16.78
CA PRO A 188 -4.78 -13.07 18.02
C PRO A 188 -4.58 -14.58 18.19
N THR A 189 -4.15 -15.28 17.13
CA THR A 189 -3.85 -16.71 17.23
C THR A 189 -2.43 -16.97 17.71
N VAL A 190 -1.50 -16.00 17.57
CA VAL A 190 -0.13 -16.03 18.15
C VAL A 190 -0.13 -15.49 19.57
N ILE A 191 -0.67 -14.29 19.76
CA ILE A 191 -0.72 -13.60 21.05
C ILE A 191 -2.07 -12.92 21.20
N GLU A 192 -2.72 -13.12 22.34
CA GLU A 192 -3.94 -12.37 22.71
C GLU A 192 -3.61 -11.20 23.65
N VAL A 193 -4.50 -10.21 23.68
CA VAL A 193 -4.43 -9.08 24.63
C VAL A 193 -5.81 -8.78 25.19
N THR A 194 -5.91 -8.61 26.50
CA THR A 194 -7.16 -8.22 27.18
C THR A 194 -7.39 -6.70 27.11
N GLU A 195 -8.59 -6.25 27.49
CA GLU A 195 -8.92 -4.82 27.55
C GLU A 195 -8.04 -4.04 28.56
N GLU A 196 -7.55 -4.73 29.59
CA GLU A 196 -6.65 -4.19 30.62
C GLU A 196 -5.18 -4.19 30.19
N GLY A 197 -4.87 -4.66 28.98
CA GLY A 197 -3.50 -4.73 28.46
C GLY A 197 -2.71 -5.94 28.92
N VAL A 198 -3.36 -7.02 29.36
CA VAL A 198 -2.68 -8.28 29.67
C VAL A 198 -2.46 -9.05 28.38
N VAL A 199 -1.20 -9.29 28.03
CA VAL A 199 -0.76 -9.99 26.84
C VAL A 199 -0.44 -11.44 27.20
N ARG A 200 -0.90 -12.39 26.40
CA ARG A 200 -0.61 -13.82 26.59
C ARG A 200 -0.23 -14.50 25.29
N SER A 201 0.85 -15.26 25.31
CA SER A 201 1.28 -16.08 24.18
C SER A 201 0.49 -17.37 24.07
N LEU A 202 0.11 -17.73 22.85
CA LEU A 202 -0.70 -18.92 22.55
C LEU A 202 0.09 -19.96 21.73
N ARG A 203 0.81 -19.51 20.69
CA ARG A 203 1.64 -20.36 19.82
C ARG A 203 2.90 -19.62 19.40
N SER A 204 3.85 -20.35 18.81
CA SER A 204 5.06 -19.78 18.22
C SER A 204 4.74 -18.88 17.01
N GLY A 205 5.56 -17.84 16.84
CA GLY A 205 5.41 -16.82 15.81
C GLY A 205 5.82 -15.44 16.32
N GLU A 206 5.53 -14.40 15.56
CA GLU A 206 5.75 -13.02 15.99
C GLU A 206 4.59 -12.13 15.54
N THR A 207 4.16 -11.26 16.45
CA THR A 207 3.10 -10.30 16.17
C THR A 207 3.29 -9.02 16.97
N VAL A 208 2.49 -8.01 16.63
CA VAL A 208 2.48 -6.73 17.32
C VAL A 208 1.18 -6.56 18.10
N ILE A 209 1.27 -6.00 19.29
CA ILE A 209 0.12 -5.45 20.00
C ILE A 209 0.04 -3.96 19.69
N ARG A 210 -1.10 -3.53 19.15
CA ARG A 210 -1.42 -2.13 18.92
C ARG A 210 -2.10 -1.57 20.16
N ALA A 211 -1.61 -0.42 20.61
CA ALA A 211 -2.14 0.36 21.72
C ALA A 211 -2.58 1.72 21.18
N ALA A 212 -3.89 1.92 21.07
CA ALA A 212 -4.49 3.13 20.51
C ALA A 212 -5.01 4.05 21.62
N PHE A 213 -4.51 5.29 21.63
CA PHE A 213 -4.99 6.36 22.49
C PHE A 213 -5.13 7.63 21.65
N ARG A 214 -6.37 8.15 21.60
CA ARG A 214 -6.78 9.22 20.68
C ARG A 214 -6.42 8.89 19.22
N GLU A 215 -5.75 9.80 18.51
CA GLU A 215 -5.28 9.65 17.14
C GLU A 215 -3.96 8.89 17.00
N GLN A 216 -3.35 8.47 18.11
CA GLN A 216 -2.01 7.89 18.13
C GLN A 216 -2.08 6.41 18.44
N ILE A 217 -1.16 5.67 17.83
CA ILE A 217 -1.04 4.23 18.01
C ILE A 217 0.43 3.93 18.32
N ALA A 218 0.67 3.34 19.48
CA ALA A 218 1.93 2.70 19.80
C ALA A 218 1.86 1.21 19.48
N ILE A 219 3.00 0.60 19.19
CA ILE A 219 3.11 -0.84 18.93
C ILE A 219 4.14 -1.46 19.87
N ALA A 220 3.84 -2.64 20.39
CA ALA A 220 4.79 -3.50 21.08
C ALA A 220 4.91 -4.82 20.30
N GLN A 221 6.12 -5.14 19.84
CA GLN A 221 6.39 -6.37 19.12
C GLN A 221 6.73 -7.48 20.11
N PHE A 222 6.14 -8.66 19.89
CA PHE A 222 6.39 -9.84 20.70
C PHE A 222 6.71 -11.05 19.82
N THR A 223 7.75 -11.77 20.23
CA THR A 223 8.26 -12.95 19.54
C THR A 223 8.10 -14.17 20.44
N VAL A 224 7.55 -15.25 19.90
CA VAL A 224 7.41 -16.56 20.55
C VAL A 224 8.19 -17.56 19.71
N PRO A 225 9.46 -17.87 20.04
CA PRO A 225 10.26 -18.79 19.24
C PRO A 225 9.68 -20.21 19.19
N TYR A 226 10.07 -20.98 18.19
CA TYR A 226 9.74 -22.40 18.09
C TYR A 226 10.52 -23.21 19.14
N GLU A 227 9.93 -24.31 19.63
CA GLU A 227 10.53 -25.09 20.73
C GLU A 227 11.85 -25.74 20.31
N ARG A 228 11.89 -26.32 19.10
CA ARG A 228 13.08 -26.96 18.54
C ARG A 228 14.12 -25.89 18.23
N GLN A 229 15.35 -26.12 18.66
CA GLN A 229 16.49 -25.26 18.34
C GLN A 229 17.31 -25.90 17.21
N PRO A 230 17.34 -25.31 16.00
CA PRO A 230 18.18 -25.78 14.91
C PRO A 230 19.67 -25.55 15.20
N GLU A 231 20.55 -26.27 14.49
CA GLU A 231 22.00 -26.05 14.56
C GLU A 231 22.37 -24.68 14.01
N ALA A 232 23.30 -23.96 14.65
CA ALA A 232 23.64 -22.59 14.25
C ALA A 232 24.13 -22.48 12.79
N ILE A 233 24.81 -23.53 12.28
CA ILE A 233 25.41 -23.58 10.95
C ILE A 233 24.40 -23.34 9.81
N VAL A 234 23.12 -23.70 9.99
CA VAL A 234 22.08 -23.54 8.96
C VAL A 234 21.77 -22.07 8.63
N PHE A 235 22.13 -21.16 9.54
CA PHE A 235 21.93 -19.70 9.42
C PHE A 235 23.19 -18.94 8.98
N GLU A 236 24.35 -19.59 8.91
CA GLU A 236 25.63 -18.92 8.65
C GLU A 236 25.90 -18.65 7.16
N ALA A 237 25.38 -19.50 6.27
CA ALA A 237 25.55 -19.33 4.83
C ALA A 237 24.82 -18.08 4.32
N ARG A 238 25.56 -17.19 3.64
CA ARG A 238 25.10 -15.90 3.12
C ARG A 238 25.73 -15.66 1.75
N SER A 239 24.95 -15.21 0.78
CA SER A 239 25.42 -14.83 -0.56
C SER A 239 25.67 -13.33 -0.68
N ASN A 240 24.86 -12.51 0.01
CA ASN A 240 25.04 -11.07 0.05
C ASN A 240 24.49 -10.44 1.35
N GLN A 241 24.49 -9.11 1.42
CA GLN A 241 24.08 -8.34 2.59
C GLN A 241 22.59 -8.47 2.96
N LEU A 242 21.72 -8.92 2.04
CA LEU A 242 20.30 -9.14 2.31
C LEU A 242 20.07 -10.38 3.19
N ASP A 243 20.95 -11.38 3.06
CA ASP A 243 20.81 -12.66 3.74
C ASP A 243 21.03 -12.55 5.25
N GLY A 244 21.92 -11.65 5.70
CA GLY A 244 22.23 -11.46 7.12
C GLY A 244 20.97 -11.22 7.96
N PRO A 245 20.23 -10.12 7.70
CA PRO A 245 18.98 -9.83 8.39
C PRO A 245 17.94 -10.95 8.32
N VAL A 246 17.81 -11.66 7.18
CA VAL A 246 16.84 -12.75 7.03
C VAL A 246 17.19 -13.94 7.92
N PHE A 247 18.42 -14.45 7.83
CA PHE A 247 18.81 -15.63 8.60
C PHE A 247 19.00 -15.32 10.08
N ASP A 248 19.34 -14.07 10.44
CA ASP A 248 19.33 -13.62 11.83
C ASP A 248 17.89 -13.65 12.40
N LYS A 249 16.89 -13.22 11.62
CA LYS A 249 15.48 -13.29 12.00
C LYS A 249 14.99 -14.73 12.16
N LEU A 250 15.32 -15.62 11.22
CA LEU A 250 14.96 -17.04 11.30
C LEU A 250 15.63 -17.72 12.50
N ARG A 251 16.87 -17.36 12.84
CA ARG A 251 17.57 -17.85 14.04
C ARG A 251 16.85 -17.43 15.32
N ASP A 252 16.42 -16.17 15.42
CA ASP A 252 15.72 -15.65 16.61
C ASP A 252 14.37 -16.36 16.81
N LEU A 253 13.68 -16.66 15.71
CA LEU A 253 12.44 -17.45 15.72
C LEU A 253 12.67 -18.97 15.84
N ARG A 254 13.90 -19.44 15.61
CA ARG A 254 14.29 -20.86 15.55
C ARG A 254 13.58 -21.63 14.42
N ILE A 255 13.37 -20.98 13.29
CA ILE A 255 12.79 -21.58 12.08
C ILE A 255 13.94 -22.04 11.18
N GLU A 256 13.99 -23.33 10.83
CA GLU A 256 15.03 -23.83 9.93
C GLU A 256 14.71 -23.44 8.48
N PRO A 257 15.63 -22.76 7.75
CA PRO A 257 15.41 -22.47 6.35
C PRO A 257 15.43 -23.77 5.52
N SER A 258 14.69 -23.79 4.42
CA SER A 258 14.74 -24.88 3.45
C SER A 258 16.12 -24.97 2.78
N SER A 259 16.39 -26.07 2.09
CA SER A 259 17.61 -26.20 1.27
C SER A 259 17.59 -25.21 0.10
N GLU A 260 18.72 -25.03 -0.58
CA GLU A 260 18.73 -24.32 -1.86
C GLU A 260 17.97 -25.11 -2.93
N CYS A 261 17.36 -24.40 -3.88
CA CYS A 261 16.72 -25.00 -5.04
C CYS A 261 17.76 -25.53 -6.03
N ASP A 262 17.37 -26.50 -6.86
CA ASP A 262 18.21 -26.98 -7.93
C ASP A 262 18.33 -25.97 -9.08
N ASP A 263 19.24 -26.24 -10.01
CA ASP A 263 19.53 -25.33 -11.12
C ASP A 263 18.40 -25.20 -12.13
N ALA A 264 17.58 -26.24 -12.33
CA ALA A 264 16.45 -26.16 -13.25
C ALA A 264 15.35 -25.26 -12.66
N THR A 265 15.05 -25.43 -11.37
CA THR A 265 14.15 -24.55 -10.61
C THR A 265 14.67 -23.12 -10.62
N PHE A 266 15.96 -22.88 -10.31
CA PHE A 266 16.53 -21.53 -10.32
C PHE A 266 16.40 -20.86 -11.69
N LEU A 267 16.77 -21.56 -12.77
CA LEU A 267 16.70 -21.03 -14.14
C LEU A 267 15.26 -20.64 -14.52
N ARG A 268 14.30 -21.53 -14.29
CA ARG A 268 12.89 -21.28 -14.56
C ARG A 268 12.40 -20.08 -13.75
N ARG A 269 12.65 -20.08 -12.44
CA ARG A 269 12.20 -19.05 -11.51
C ARG A 269 12.75 -17.67 -11.85
N ALA A 270 14.06 -17.57 -12.05
CA ALA A 270 14.72 -16.32 -12.41
C ALA A 270 14.22 -15.79 -13.77
N SER A 271 13.96 -16.67 -14.74
CA SER A 271 13.46 -16.26 -16.06
C SER A 271 12.02 -15.74 -15.99
N LEU A 272 11.15 -16.43 -15.26
CA LEU A 272 9.77 -15.99 -15.04
C LEU A 272 9.72 -14.66 -14.27
N ASP A 273 10.53 -14.49 -13.23
CA ASP A 273 10.52 -13.29 -12.40
C ASP A 273 11.18 -12.09 -13.05
N ALA A 274 12.28 -12.28 -13.77
CA ALA A 274 13.03 -11.19 -14.37
C ALA A 274 12.43 -10.74 -15.70
N ILE A 275 11.93 -11.68 -16.52
CA ILE A 275 11.55 -11.39 -17.91
C ILE A 275 10.16 -11.91 -18.31
N GLY A 276 9.46 -12.64 -17.44
CA GLY A 276 8.10 -13.15 -17.70
C GLY A 276 8.04 -14.21 -18.80
N VAL A 277 9.11 -14.98 -19.03
CA VAL A 277 9.19 -15.99 -20.12
C VAL A 277 9.82 -17.28 -19.61
N LEU A 278 9.35 -18.40 -20.17
CA LEU A 278 9.98 -19.70 -19.98
C LEU A 278 11.31 -19.80 -20.73
N PRO A 279 12.37 -20.35 -20.11
CA PRO A 279 13.57 -20.75 -20.82
C PRO A 279 13.25 -21.69 -22.01
N THR A 280 14.02 -21.61 -23.09
CA THR A 280 13.90 -22.60 -24.17
C THR A 280 14.57 -23.94 -23.77
N PRO A 281 14.19 -25.08 -24.39
CA PRO A 281 14.86 -26.36 -24.15
C PRO A 281 16.39 -26.31 -24.31
N GLU A 282 16.88 -25.51 -25.26
CA GLU A 282 18.31 -25.30 -25.49
C GLU A 282 18.97 -24.51 -24.36
N GLU A 283 18.32 -23.45 -23.87
CA GLU A 283 18.79 -22.66 -22.72
C GLU A 283 18.87 -23.53 -21.46
N VAL A 284 17.86 -24.37 -21.20
CA VAL A 284 17.87 -25.32 -20.07
C VAL A 284 19.06 -26.26 -20.15
N ARG A 285 19.25 -26.93 -21.29
CA ARG A 285 20.38 -27.86 -21.47
C ARG A 285 21.73 -27.17 -21.31
N ALA A 286 21.89 -25.98 -21.88
CA ALA A 286 23.12 -25.22 -21.79
C ALA A 286 23.44 -24.81 -20.35
N PHE A 287 22.44 -24.39 -19.57
CA PHE A 287 22.62 -24.00 -18.18
C PHE A 287 22.92 -25.18 -17.25
N LEU A 288 22.23 -26.31 -17.44
CA LEU A 288 22.46 -27.52 -16.65
C LEU A 288 23.83 -28.14 -16.93
N ALA A 289 24.37 -27.97 -18.14
CA ALA A 289 25.71 -28.41 -18.51
C ALA A 289 26.83 -27.44 -18.07
N ASP A 290 26.49 -26.24 -17.58
CA ASP A 290 27.47 -25.28 -17.11
C ASP A 290 27.94 -25.63 -15.68
N GLU A 291 29.24 -25.90 -15.53
CA GLU A 291 29.87 -26.27 -14.26
C GLU A 291 30.51 -25.07 -13.53
N ARG A 292 30.41 -23.85 -14.07
CA ARG A 292 30.97 -22.66 -13.42
C ARG A 292 30.25 -22.35 -12.11
N SER A 293 31.03 -21.99 -11.08
CA SER A 293 30.51 -21.63 -9.76
C SER A 293 29.70 -20.32 -9.76
N ASP A 294 29.89 -19.45 -10.74
CA ASP A 294 29.19 -18.16 -10.88
C ASP A 294 28.06 -18.19 -11.91
N LYS A 295 27.66 -19.36 -12.41
CA LYS A 295 26.68 -19.49 -13.50
C LYS A 295 25.33 -18.83 -13.19
N ARG A 296 24.86 -18.89 -11.93
CA ARG A 296 23.61 -18.25 -11.49
C ARG A 296 23.68 -16.73 -11.58
N GLN A 297 24.79 -16.14 -11.13
CA GLN A 297 25.04 -14.70 -11.26
C GLN A 297 25.11 -14.27 -12.73
N ARG A 298 25.81 -15.03 -13.57
CA ARG A 298 25.93 -14.75 -15.01
C ARG A 298 24.58 -14.89 -15.74
N LEU A 299 23.74 -15.84 -15.31
CA LEU A 299 22.36 -15.95 -15.81
C LEU A 299 21.56 -14.70 -15.44
N VAL A 300 21.58 -14.27 -14.17
CA VAL A 300 20.88 -13.06 -13.71
C VAL A 300 21.30 -11.85 -14.53
N ASP A 301 22.60 -11.63 -14.71
CA ASP A 301 23.11 -10.52 -15.52
C ASP A 301 22.63 -10.60 -16.98
N SER A 302 22.62 -11.80 -17.56
CA SER A 302 22.12 -12.01 -18.91
C SER A 302 20.62 -11.75 -19.04
N LEU A 303 19.81 -12.14 -18.06
CA LEU A 303 18.35 -11.95 -18.08
C LEU A 303 17.98 -10.46 -18.01
N LEU A 304 18.69 -9.69 -17.18
CA LEU A 304 18.43 -8.26 -17.01
C LEU A 304 18.75 -7.42 -18.27
N GLU A 305 19.56 -7.95 -19.19
CA GLU A 305 19.92 -7.29 -20.45
C GLU A 305 19.06 -7.73 -21.65
N ARG A 306 18.14 -8.67 -21.44
CA ARG A 306 17.25 -9.16 -22.50
C ARG A 306 16.16 -8.14 -22.88
N PRO A 307 15.74 -8.07 -24.15
CA PRO A 307 14.60 -7.25 -24.56
C PRO A 307 13.31 -7.62 -23.81
N GLU A 308 13.16 -8.88 -23.41
CA GLU A 308 11.99 -9.35 -22.67
C GLU A 308 11.89 -8.74 -21.28
N PHE A 309 13.02 -8.42 -20.63
CA PHE A 309 13.06 -7.65 -19.39
C PHE A 309 12.34 -6.30 -19.58
N VAL A 310 12.68 -5.61 -20.67
CA VAL A 310 12.12 -4.30 -20.98
C VAL A 310 10.61 -4.38 -21.12
N ASP A 311 10.12 -5.36 -21.87
CA ASP A 311 8.69 -5.54 -22.09
C ASP A 311 7.96 -5.86 -20.78
N TYR A 312 8.51 -6.78 -19.98
CA TYR A 312 7.88 -7.23 -18.73
C TYR A 312 7.82 -6.13 -17.66
N TRP A 313 8.92 -5.40 -17.45
CA TRP A 313 8.92 -4.30 -16.47
C TRP A 313 8.20 -3.05 -16.98
N THR A 314 8.02 -2.91 -18.31
CA THR A 314 7.09 -1.91 -18.86
C THR A 314 5.65 -2.24 -18.48
N HIS A 315 5.25 -3.50 -18.60
CA HIS A 315 3.92 -3.96 -18.19
C HIS A 315 3.69 -3.72 -16.69
N TRP A 316 4.66 -4.11 -15.86
CA TRP A 316 4.61 -3.91 -14.41
C TRP A 316 4.47 -2.43 -14.02
N LEU A 317 5.27 -1.54 -14.64
CA LEU A 317 5.14 -0.09 -14.42
C LEU A 317 3.85 0.49 -14.97
N ALA A 318 3.33 -0.06 -16.08
CA ALA A 318 2.06 0.35 -16.66
C ALA A 318 0.88 0.04 -15.72
N ASP A 319 0.93 -1.05 -14.96
CA ASP A 319 -0.04 -1.35 -13.90
C ASP A 319 0.06 -0.33 -12.76
N LEU A 320 1.27 -0.13 -12.21
CA LEU A 320 1.51 0.83 -11.12
C LEU A 320 1.10 2.26 -11.47
N LEU A 321 1.35 2.69 -12.71
CA LEU A 321 1.06 4.03 -13.23
C LEU A 321 -0.29 4.09 -13.95
N GLN A 322 -1.17 3.12 -13.73
CA GLN A 322 -2.57 3.15 -14.18
C GLN A 322 -2.72 3.43 -15.67
N ASN A 323 -1.89 2.82 -16.51
CA ASN A 323 -1.89 3.05 -17.95
C ASN A 323 -3.11 2.39 -18.61
N ARG A 324 -4.24 3.12 -18.62
CA ARG A 324 -5.53 2.70 -19.18
C ARG A 324 -6.24 3.82 -19.95
N LYS A 325 -7.29 3.45 -20.68
CA LYS A 325 -8.31 4.41 -21.17
C LYS A 325 -9.17 4.91 -20.00
N GLU A 326 -9.70 6.12 -20.12
CA GLU A 326 -10.72 6.63 -19.19
C GLU A 326 -12.06 5.92 -19.48
N ARG A 327 -12.82 5.55 -18.43
CA ARG A 327 -14.00 4.66 -18.56
C ARG A 327 -15.14 5.27 -19.37
N ASP A 328 -15.40 6.56 -19.18
CA ASP A 328 -16.66 7.16 -19.61
C ASP A 328 -16.51 8.01 -20.89
N HIS A 329 -15.30 8.46 -21.22
CA HIS A 329 -15.02 9.32 -22.37
C HIS A 329 -13.62 8.99 -22.91
N ASP A 330 -13.50 8.62 -24.19
CA ASP A 330 -12.19 8.28 -24.79
C ASP A 330 -11.37 9.53 -25.17
N VAL A 331 -11.16 10.45 -24.22
CA VAL A 331 -10.34 11.67 -24.42
C VAL A 331 -8.84 11.36 -24.55
N ARG A 332 -8.42 10.17 -24.13
CA ARG A 332 -7.04 9.68 -24.25
C ARG A 332 -6.80 8.88 -25.52
N GLY A 333 -7.78 8.08 -25.96
CA GLY A 333 -7.64 7.18 -27.11
C GLY A 333 -6.77 5.95 -26.84
N THR A 334 -6.95 4.91 -27.65
CA THR A 334 -5.98 3.79 -27.77
C THR A 334 -4.56 4.30 -28.07
N LYS A 335 -4.44 5.39 -28.86
CA LYS A 335 -3.16 6.00 -29.22
C LYS A 335 -2.44 6.57 -27.99
N GLY A 336 -3.14 7.27 -27.09
CA GLY A 336 -2.54 7.82 -25.88
C GLY A 336 -2.06 6.75 -24.89
N VAL A 337 -2.76 5.62 -24.81
CA VAL A 337 -2.31 4.46 -24.01
C VAL A 337 -1.03 3.84 -24.59
N ARG A 338 -1.00 3.63 -25.91
CA ARG A 338 0.19 3.11 -26.62
C ARG A 338 1.39 4.05 -26.54
N ASN A 339 1.17 5.36 -26.62
CA ASN A 339 2.23 6.36 -26.50
C ASN A 339 2.86 6.35 -25.10
N PHE A 340 2.06 6.31 -24.04
CA PHE A 340 2.59 6.27 -22.67
C PHE A 340 3.32 4.94 -22.41
N HIS A 341 2.76 3.82 -22.86
CA HIS A 341 3.44 2.53 -22.80
C HIS A 341 4.79 2.55 -23.54
N THR A 342 4.84 3.13 -24.74
CA THR A 342 6.08 3.27 -25.51
C THR A 342 7.09 4.16 -24.79
N TRP A 343 6.63 5.22 -24.14
CA TRP A 343 7.47 6.08 -23.31
C TRP A 343 8.04 5.32 -22.11
N LEU A 344 7.20 4.57 -21.37
CA LEU A 344 7.64 3.72 -20.25
C LEU A 344 8.70 2.70 -20.72
N ARG A 345 8.44 2.06 -21.85
CA ARG A 345 9.36 1.10 -22.47
C ARG A 345 10.73 1.70 -22.75
N LYS A 346 10.78 2.95 -23.22
CA LYS A 346 12.04 3.68 -23.42
C LYS A 346 12.76 3.95 -22.09
N GLN A 347 12.02 4.28 -21.03
CA GLN A 347 12.64 4.54 -19.72
C GLN A 347 13.27 3.27 -19.13
N VAL A 348 12.56 2.14 -19.21
CA VAL A 348 13.05 0.83 -18.75
C VAL A 348 14.26 0.39 -19.59
N ALA A 349 14.19 0.50 -20.91
CA ALA A 349 15.29 0.14 -21.81
C ALA A 349 16.57 0.96 -21.53
N ALA A 350 16.42 2.22 -21.15
CA ALA A 350 17.53 3.10 -20.80
C ALA A 350 18.04 2.91 -19.35
N ASN A 351 17.48 1.96 -18.59
CA ASN A 351 17.75 1.74 -17.17
C ASN A 351 17.70 3.03 -16.35
N ARG A 352 16.68 3.87 -16.60
CA ARG A 352 16.52 5.10 -15.82
C ARG A 352 16.09 4.78 -14.40
N SER A 353 16.60 5.56 -13.46
CA SER A 353 16.26 5.39 -12.06
C SER A 353 14.78 5.66 -11.79
N TRP A 354 14.24 4.98 -10.76
CA TRP A 354 12.86 5.19 -10.34
C TRP A 354 12.60 6.65 -9.96
N LYS A 355 13.58 7.31 -9.34
CA LYS A 355 13.54 8.76 -9.05
C LYS A 355 13.29 9.60 -10.30
N GLN A 356 14.01 9.33 -11.38
CA GLN A 356 13.85 10.08 -12.63
C GLN A 356 12.49 9.82 -13.28
N ILE A 357 12.07 8.56 -13.34
CA ILE A 357 10.77 8.17 -13.91
C ILE A 357 9.62 8.82 -13.11
N ALA A 358 9.64 8.71 -11.79
CA ALA A 358 8.64 9.30 -10.91
C ALA A 358 8.59 10.83 -11.04
N SER A 359 9.76 11.48 -11.07
CA SER A 359 9.85 12.94 -11.23
C SER A 359 9.22 13.39 -12.55
N GLU A 360 9.53 12.73 -13.67
CA GLU A 360 8.99 13.10 -14.99
C GLU A 360 7.49 12.82 -15.11
N VAL A 361 6.99 11.75 -14.51
CA VAL A 361 5.55 11.47 -14.48
C VAL A 361 4.81 12.56 -13.71
N LEU A 362 5.31 12.94 -12.53
CA LEU A 362 4.66 13.92 -11.67
C LEU A 362 4.84 15.37 -12.17
N SER A 363 5.94 15.68 -12.86
CA SER A 363 6.15 17.00 -13.47
C SER A 363 5.53 17.14 -14.86
N ALA A 364 4.92 16.07 -15.39
CA ALA A 364 4.35 16.06 -16.74
C ALA A 364 3.39 17.24 -16.95
N THR A 365 3.51 17.91 -18.09
CA THR A 365 2.70 19.06 -18.52
C THR A 365 2.73 19.09 -20.05
N GLY A 366 1.70 19.64 -20.70
CA GLY A 366 1.57 19.75 -22.15
C GLY A 366 0.67 18.67 -22.76
N SER A 367 0.85 18.44 -24.06
CA SER A 367 0.06 17.49 -24.84
C SER A 367 0.50 16.05 -24.61
N THR A 368 -0.46 15.13 -24.52
CA THR A 368 -0.22 13.67 -24.49
C THR A 368 0.56 13.11 -25.69
N THR A 369 0.66 13.87 -26.79
CA THR A 369 1.45 13.47 -27.95
C THR A 369 2.93 13.78 -27.76
N GLU A 370 3.24 14.92 -27.13
CA GLU A 370 4.61 15.39 -26.89
C GLU A 370 5.17 14.84 -25.57
N VAL A 371 4.32 14.80 -24.53
CA VAL A 371 4.63 14.33 -23.18
C VAL A 371 3.64 13.21 -22.81
N PRO A 372 3.90 11.96 -23.24
CA PRO A 372 2.98 10.84 -23.02
C PRO A 372 2.65 10.55 -21.55
N ALA A 373 3.54 10.94 -20.62
CA ALA A 373 3.34 10.79 -19.18
C ALA A 373 2.13 11.57 -18.63
N VAL A 374 1.65 12.58 -19.36
CA VAL A 374 0.37 13.26 -19.08
C VAL A 374 -0.80 12.27 -19.00
N GLY A 375 -0.70 11.10 -19.66
CA GLY A 375 -1.68 10.02 -19.55
C GLY A 375 -1.98 9.58 -18.11
N TYR A 376 -1.03 9.70 -17.18
CA TYR A 376 -1.24 9.43 -15.76
C TYR A 376 -2.25 10.39 -15.13
N TYR A 377 -2.16 11.68 -15.44
CA TYR A 377 -3.08 12.70 -14.94
C TYR A 377 -4.46 12.62 -15.60
N ILE A 378 -4.57 12.17 -16.85
CA ILE A 378 -5.88 12.03 -17.50
C ILE A 378 -6.80 11.10 -16.70
N VAL A 379 -6.28 9.95 -16.25
CA VAL A 379 -7.09 8.96 -15.55
C VAL A 379 -7.27 9.26 -14.06
N THR A 380 -6.31 9.95 -13.43
CA THR A 380 -6.35 10.26 -11.98
C THR A 380 -7.03 11.61 -11.67
N VAL A 381 -6.98 12.57 -12.60
CA VAL A 381 -7.74 13.83 -12.50
C VAL A 381 -9.16 13.65 -13.02
N GLY A 382 -9.32 13.00 -14.17
CA GLY A 382 -10.61 12.81 -14.79
C GLY A 382 -11.31 14.14 -15.09
N GLU A 383 -12.62 14.21 -14.85
CA GLU A 383 -13.46 15.39 -15.11
C GLU A 383 -13.55 16.39 -13.95
N LYS A 384 -12.94 16.04 -12.83
CA LYS A 384 -13.01 16.79 -11.57
C LYS A 384 -11.87 17.81 -11.48
N ASP A 385 -12.01 18.78 -10.59
CA ASP A 385 -10.87 19.58 -10.16
C ASP A 385 -9.87 18.67 -9.42
N ALA A 386 -8.57 18.92 -9.56
CA ALA A 386 -7.51 18.01 -9.10
C ALA A 386 -7.57 17.75 -7.58
N GLU A 387 -7.93 18.75 -6.78
CA GLU A 387 -8.11 18.61 -5.33
C GLU A 387 -9.32 17.73 -4.94
N GLN A 388 -10.22 17.47 -5.90
CA GLN A 388 -11.37 16.58 -5.77
C GLN A 388 -11.21 15.31 -6.62
N SER A 389 -10.06 15.09 -7.24
CA SER A 389 -9.83 13.91 -8.05
C SER A 389 -9.18 12.79 -7.23
N GLU A 390 -8.74 11.72 -7.88
CA GLU A 390 -8.03 10.58 -7.28
C GLU A 390 -6.50 10.74 -7.40
N VAL A 391 -6.01 11.90 -7.82
CA VAL A 391 -4.57 12.13 -8.04
C VAL A 391 -3.79 12.06 -6.73
N ALA A 392 -4.32 12.66 -5.66
CA ALA A 392 -3.70 12.55 -4.33
C ALA A 392 -3.68 11.10 -3.85
N ASP A 393 -4.78 10.36 -4.02
CA ASP A 393 -4.87 8.94 -3.66
C ASP A 393 -3.84 8.11 -4.41
N SER A 394 -3.81 8.27 -5.74
CA SER A 394 -2.92 7.54 -6.63
C SER A 394 -1.46 7.86 -6.35
N VAL A 395 -1.10 9.13 -6.12
CA VAL A 395 0.29 9.50 -5.86
C VAL A 395 0.77 8.95 -4.51
N ALA A 396 -0.04 9.08 -3.46
CA ALA A 396 0.28 8.50 -2.15
C ALA A 396 0.44 6.98 -2.23
N GLN A 397 -0.44 6.29 -2.95
CA GLN A 397 -0.39 4.84 -3.07
C GLN A 397 0.79 4.38 -3.95
N ALA A 398 0.93 4.93 -5.16
CA ALA A 398 1.93 4.49 -6.15
C ALA A 398 3.37 4.82 -5.75
N PHE A 399 3.60 6.03 -5.23
CA PHE A 399 4.95 6.54 -4.97
C PHE A 399 5.35 6.53 -3.50
N LEU A 400 4.41 6.62 -2.56
CA LEU A 400 4.70 6.62 -1.11
C LEU A 400 4.22 5.36 -0.40
N GLY A 401 3.60 4.42 -1.12
CA GLY A 401 3.07 3.18 -0.53
C GLY A 401 2.06 3.42 0.58
N THR A 402 1.30 4.52 0.52
CA THR A 402 0.39 4.96 1.58
C THR A 402 -1.05 5.06 1.07
N ARG A 403 -2.01 4.45 1.80
CA ARG A 403 -3.44 4.53 1.47
C ARG A 403 -4.12 5.70 2.17
N ILE A 404 -4.04 6.90 1.59
CA ILE A 404 -4.64 8.08 2.21
C ILE A 404 -6.12 8.29 1.87
N GLY A 405 -6.70 7.54 0.93
CA GLY A 405 -8.04 7.84 0.40
C GLY A 405 -9.19 7.82 1.39
N CYS A 406 -9.11 7.07 2.50
CA CYS A 406 -10.15 7.20 3.54
C CYS A 406 -10.15 8.62 4.16
N ALA A 407 -8.97 9.24 4.31
CA ALA A 407 -8.77 10.57 4.89
C ALA A 407 -9.53 11.67 4.12
N ARG A 408 -9.82 11.46 2.84
CA ARG A 408 -10.56 12.40 1.99
C ARG A 408 -11.91 12.82 2.58
N CYS A 409 -12.68 11.85 3.09
CA CYS A 409 -14.03 12.08 3.58
C CYS A 409 -14.09 12.21 5.11
N HIS A 410 -13.19 11.53 5.83
CA HIS A 410 -13.06 11.54 7.27
C HIS A 410 -11.64 11.14 7.65
N ASN A 411 -11.13 11.52 8.81
CA ASN A 411 -9.80 11.09 9.26
C ASN A 411 -9.62 9.57 9.21
N HIS A 412 -8.43 9.10 8.86
CA HIS A 412 -8.19 7.71 8.54
C HIS A 412 -8.38 6.79 9.79
N PRO A 413 -9.04 5.63 9.67
CA PRO A 413 -9.41 4.81 10.81
C PRO A 413 -8.25 3.95 11.36
N LEU A 414 -7.11 3.85 10.71
CA LEU A 414 -5.99 3.03 11.21
C LEU A 414 -4.67 3.80 11.22
N GLU A 415 -4.74 5.12 11.01
CA GLU A 415 -3.58 5.97 10.77
C GLU A 415 -3.69 7.32 11.46
N LYS A 416 -2.53 7.98 11.55
CA LYS A 416 -2.38 9.36 12.01
C LYS A 416 -2.94 10.42 11.05
N TYR A 417 -3.29 10.04 9.80
CA TYR A 417 -3.71 10.98 8.77
C TYR A 417 -5.11 11.52 9.02
N THR A 418 -5.20 12.84 9.10
CA THR A 418 -6.45 13.58 9.20
C THR A 418 -6.99 13.95 7.82
N GLN A 419 -8.25 14.36 7.75
CA GLN A 419 -8.83 14.96 6.55
C GLN A 419 -8.08 16.23 6.15
N ASP A 420 -7.58 16.99 7.11
CA ASP A 420 -6.80 18.19 6.83
C ASP A 420 -5.46 17.80 6.18
N ASP A 421 -4.80 16.73 6.66
CA ASP A 421 -3.58 16.19 6.03
C ASP A 421 -3.84 15.74 4.58
N TYR A 422 -5.01 15.13 4.29
CA TYR A 422 -5.40 14.80 2.92
C TYR A 422 -5.48 16.04 2.03
N TYR A 423 -6.16 17.10 2.49
CA TYR A 423 -6.33 18.30 1.67
C TYR A 423 -5.04 19.11 1.56
N HIS A 424 -4.25 19.20 2.62
CA HIS A 424 -2.88 19.70 2.56
C HIS A 424 -2.06 19.00 1.46
N PHE A 425 -2.15 17.66 1.40
CA PHE A 425 -1.44 16.88 0.38
C PHE A 425 -2.01 17.10 -1.02
N ALA A 426 -3.34 17.10 -1.17
CA ALA A 426 -4.03 17.39 -2.43
C ALA A 426 -3.68 18.78 -2.97
N GLY A 427 -3.32 19.72 -2.09
CA GLY A 427 -2.86 21.06 -2.44
C GLY A 427 -1.71 21.08 -3.45
N PHE A 428 -0.81 20.09 -3.44
CA PHE A 428 0.29 20.02 -4.41
C PHE A 428 -0.18 19.82 -5.86
N PHE A 429 -1.38 19.29 -6.06
CA PHE A 429 -1.95 19.03 -7.38
C PHE A 429 -3.03 20.05 -7.76
N SER A 430 -3.41 20.96 -6.87
CA SER A 430 -4.49 21.94 -7.10
C SER A 430 -4.28 22.88 -8.29
N ARG A 431 -3.05 22.98 -8.80
CA ARG A 431 -2.69 23.76 -9.99
C ARG A 431 -2.49 22.91 -11.24
N VAL A 432 -3.14 21.76 -11.35
CA VAL A 432 -3.22 21.02 -12.61
C VAL A 432 -4.64 21.02 -13.15
N ALA A 433 -4.78 21.30 -14.45
CA ALA A 433 -6.07 21.25 -15.14
C ALA A 433 -5.91 20.57 -16.51
N LEU A 434 -6.94 19.82 -16.91
CA LEU A 434 -6.99 19.19 -18.23
C LEU A 434 -7.78 20.09 -19.18
N GLN A 435 -7.10 20.59 -20.22
CA GLN A 435 -7.76 21.16 -21.38
C GLN A 435 -8.18 20.01 -22.31
N ARG A 436 -9.37 19.49 -22.05
CA ARG A 436 -9.95 18.37 -22.80
C ARG A 436 -10.30 18.79 -24.23
N GLN A 437 -9.90 17.96 -25.18
CA GLN A 437 -10.26 18.05 -26.59
C GLN A 437 -10.84 16.69 -27.01
N ASN A 438 -11.82 16.69 -27.92
CA ASN A 438 -12.18 15.45 -28.60
C ASN A 438 -10.96 14.96 -29.40
N PRO A 439 -10.69 13.64 -29.50
CA PRO A 439 -9.53 13.13 -30.24
C PRO A 439 -9.43 13.62 -31.69
N GLU A 440 -10.57 13.95 -32.32
CA GLU A 440 -10.66 14.52 -33.66
C GLU A 440 -10.28 16.01 -33.72
N ALA A 441 -10.49 16.76 -32.63
CA ALA A 441 -10.22 18.20 -32.53
C ALA A 441 -8.78 18.52 -32.07
N GLY A 442 -8.12 17.58 -31.39
CA GLY A 442 -6.74 17.72 -30.92
C GLY A 442 -6.44 16.82 -29.72
N PRO A 443 -5.16 16.74 -29.29
CA PRO A 443 -4.80 16.03 -28.08
C PRO A 443 -5.30 16.77 -26.84
N THR A 444 -5.70 16.03 -25.82
CA THR A 444 -5.90 16.59 -24.48
C THR A 444 -4.56 17.06 -23.92
N GLU A 445 -4.56 18.26 -23.34
CA GLU A 445 -3.38 18.88 -22.74
C GLU A 445 -3.55 19.02 -21.22
N LEU A 446 -2.48 18.77 -20.49
CA LEU A 446 -2.38 19.07 -19.07
C LEU A 446 -1.64 20.38 -18.89
N ILE A 447 -2.27 21.34 -18.24
CA ILE A 447 -1.69 22.67 -18.04
C ILE A 447 -1.49 22.94 -16.55
N ILE A 448 -0.50 23.79 -16.26
CA ILE A 448 -0.31 24.34 -14.92
C ILE A 448 -1.27 25.52 -14.76
N GLY A 449 -2.29 25.34 -13.96
CA GLY A 449 -3.35 26.30 -13.76
C GLY A 449 -4.60 25.67 -13.15
N THR A 450 -5.55 26.51 -12.78
CA THR A 450 -6.88 26.06 -12.38
C THR A 450 -7.81 26.05 -13.58
N ARG A 451 -8.93 25.33 -13.49
CA ARG A 451 -10.00 25.39 -14.49
C ARG A 451 -10.53 26.81 -14.69
N HIS A 452 -10.56 27.61 -13.63
CA HIS A 452 -10.92 29.03 -13.71
C HIS A 452 -9.91 29.82 -14.54
N LEU A 453 -8.61 29.65 -14.31
CA LEU A 453 -7.56 30.30 -15.09
C LEU A 453 -7.67 29.93 -16.58
N LEU A 454 -7.95 28.66 -16.88
CA LEU A 454 -8.16 28.19 -18.25
C LEU A 454 -9.35 28.88 -18.92
N ASN A 455 -10.47 29.00 -18.22
CA ASN A 455 -11.65 29.69 -18.74
C ASN A 455 -11.36 31.16 -19.04
N LEU A 456 -10.61 31.85 -18.16
CA LEU A 456 -10.17 33.23 -18.39
C LEU A 456 -9.26 33.35 -19.62
N GLN A 457 -8.29 32.45 -19.77
CA GLN A 457 -7.39 32.43 -20.92
C GLN A 457 -8.13 32.17 -22.24
N LYS A 458 -9.09 31.24 -22.22
CA LYS A 458 -9.95 30.95 -23.36
C LYS A 458 -10.78 32.17 -23.76
N GLU A 459 -11.39 32.84 -22.78
CA GLU A 459 -12.16 34.06 -23.02
C GLU A 459 -11.27 35.18 -23.57
N LEU A 460 -10.06 35.34 -23.03
CA LEU A 460 -9.07 36.31 -23.53
C LEU A 460 -8.71 36.05 -25.00
N GLY A 461 -8.51 34.77 -25.37
CA GLY A 461 -8.26 34.37 -26.76
C GLY A 461 -9.42 34.75 -27.69
N GLN A 462 -10.67 34.45 -27.28
CA GLN A 462 -11.87 34.78 -28.04
C GLN A 462 -12.06 36.30 -28.21
N GLN A 463 -11.77 37.09 -27.17
CA GLN A 463 -11.85 38.56 -27.29
C GLN A 463 -10.77 39.13 -28.20
N ARG A 464 -9.56 38.55 -28.22
CA ARG A 464 -8.48 38.95 -29.15
C ARG A 464 -8.82 38.63 -30.61
N GLU A 465 -9.40 37.45 -30.86
CA GLU A 465 -9.89 37.07 -32.19
C GLU A 465 -10.99 38.03 -32.65
N LYS A 466 -11.99 38.28 -31.78
CA LYS A 466 -13.05 39.27 -32.04
C LYS A 466 -12.50 40.67 -32.30
N LEU A 467 -11.50 41.11 -31.56
CA LEU A 467 -10.84 42.41 -31.80
C LEU A 467 -10.18 42.43 -33.18
N THR A 468 -9.50 41.35 -33.57
CA THR A 468 -8.85 41.23 -34.88
C THR A 468 -9.88 41.26 -36.01
N GLU A 469 -11.02 40.60 -35.86
CA GLU A 469 -12.14 40.64 -36.82
C GLU A 469 -12.72 42.05 -36.96
N LEU A 470 -12.93 42.76 -35.85
CA LEU A 470 -13.46 44.12 -35.83
C LEU A 470 -12.47 45.15 -36.41
N GLU A 471 -11.17 44.90 -36.31
CA GLU A 471 -10.09 45.74 -36.85
C GLU A 471 -9.71 45.37 -38.30
N SER A 472 -10.16 44.21 -38.81
CA SER A 472 -9.86 43.76 -40.16
C SER A 472 -10.70 44.52 -41.21
N PRO A 473 -10.08 45.10 -42.25
CA PRO A 473 -10.79 45.85 -43.28
C PRO A 473 -11.47 44.90 -44.27
N ALA A 474 -12.63 44.34 -43.91
CA ALA A 474 -13.51 43.62 -44.83
C ALA A 474 -14.59 44.58 -45.37
N ASP A 475 -14.41 44.99 -46.62
CA ASP A 475 -15.28 45.84 -47.44
C ASP A 475 -15.44 47.31 -47.02
N VAL A 476 -15.18 48.18 -48.00
CA VAL A 476 -15.10 49.67 -47.94
C VAL A 476 -16.48 50.34 -47.67
N THR A 477 -17.44 49.60 -47.11
CA THR A 477 -18.82 50.07 -46.88
C THR A 477 -19.38 49.77 -45.48
N VAL A 478 -18.62 49.17 -44.56
CA VAL A 478 -19.08 48.93 -43.19
C VAL A 478 -18.54 50.01 -42.24
N LYS A 479 -19.43 50.72 -41.53
CA LYS A 479 -19.05 51.64 -40.45
C LYS A 479 -18.41 50.82 -39.32
N VAL A 480 -17.13 51.06 -39.04
CA VAL A 480 -16.45 50.53 -37.85
C VAL A 480 -17.14 51.10 -36.61
N ASP A 481 -17.70 50.23 -35.76
CA ASP A 481 -18.31 50.61 -34.48
C ASP A 481 -17.21 50.77 -33.43
N ASN A 482 -16.67 51.99 -33.32
CA ASN A 482 -15.59 52.33 -32.39
C ASN A 482 -15.94 52.06 -30.92
N GLU A 483 -17.23 52.09 -30.55
CA GLU A 483 -17.67 51.79 -29.18
C GLU A 483 -17.52 50.29 -28.87
N GLN A 484 -17.82 49.42 -29.84
CA GLN A 484 -17.60 47.97 -29.71
C GLN A 484 -16.12 47.61 -29.58
N ILE A 485 -15.25 48.24 -30.36
CA ILE A 485 -13.79 48.03 -30.27
C ILE A 485 -13.28 48.41 -28.87
N GLU A 486 -13.70 49.55 -28.34
CA GLU A 486 -13.27 50.02 -27.02
C GLU A 486 -13.78 49.09 -25.90
N ASN A 487 -15.03 48.62 -26.00
CA ASN A 487 -15.59 47.64 -25.06
C ASN A 487 -14.82 46.32 -25.05
N VAL A 488 -14.41 45.82 -26.23
CA VAL A 488 -13.60 44.59 -26.35
C VAL A 488 -12.20 44.81 -25.78
N ARG A 489 -11.56 45.95 -26.05
CA ARG A 489 -10.24 46.29 -25.47
C ARG A 489 -10.28 46.34 -23.95
N LYS A 490 -11.28 47.01 -23.37
CA LYS A 490 -11.47 47.06 -21.92
C LYS A 490 -11.68 45.66 -21.32
N ARG A 491 -12.46 44.80 -22.01
CA ARG A 491 -12.64 43.41 -21.55
C ARG A 491 -11.33 42.62 -21.59
N ILE A 492 -10.50 42.81 -22.61
CA ILE A 492 -9.16 42.21 -22.71
C ILE A 492 -8.29 42.63 -21.53
N GLU A 493 -8.24 43.93 -21.20
CA GLU A 493 -7.48 44.45 -20.06
C GLU A 493 -7.99 43.86 -18.72
N ASP A 494 -9.31 43.83 -18.52
CA ASP A 494 -9.91 43.23 -17.31
C ASP A 494 -9.61 41.73 -17.19
N LEU A 495 -9.59 40.99 -18.31
CA LEU A 495 -9.23 39.57 -18.33
C LEU A 495 -7.74 39.36 -18.05
N GLN A 496 -6.86 40.20 -18.60
CA GLN A 496 -5.42 40.16 -18.32
C GLN A 496 -5.14 40.40 -16.83
N ARG A 497 -5.79 41.39 -16.22
CA ARG A 497 -5.68 41.63 -14.76
C ARG A 497 -6.15 40.42 -13.95
N GLN A 498 -7.31 39.84 -14.27
CA GLN A 498 -7.83 38.65 -13.57
C GLN A 498 -6.89 37.44 -13.70
N ILE A 499 -6.27 37.25 -14.87
CA ILE A 499 -5.29 36.19 -15.10
C ILE A 499 -4.06 36.39 -14.21
N GLU A 500 -3.49 37.60 -14.19
CA GLU A 500 -2.33 37.94 -13.36
C GLU A 500 -2.62 37.76 -11.87
N GLU A 501 -3.77 38.26 -11.40
CA GLU A 501 -4.25 38.07 -10.02
C GLU A 501 -4.39 36.59 -9.67
N THR A 502 -4.94 35.78 -10.58
CA THR A 502 -5.15 34.34 -10.37
C THR A 502 -3.82 33.58 -10.33
N GLN A 503 -2.86 33.92 -11.19
CA GLN A 503 -1.53 33.29 -11.23
C GLN A 503 -0.73 33.59 -9.97
N ASN A 504 -0.80 34.84 -9.48
CA ASN A 504 -0.07 35.32 -8.31
C ASN A 504 -0.72 34.95 -6.97
N ARG A 505 -1.96 34.44 -6.99
CA ARG A 505 -2.65 33.99 -5.77
C ARG A 505 -1.88 32.83 -5.11
N LYS A 506 -1.81 32.82 -3.78
CA LYS A 506 -1.23 31.69 -3.04
C LYS A 506 -1.96 30.38 -3.38
N VAL A 507 -1.22 29.27 -3.40
CA VAL A 507 -1.79 27.95 -3.63
C VAL A 507 -2.50 27.51 -2.37
N GLU A 508 -3.81 27.33 -2.44
CA GLU A 508 -4.60 26.90 -1.29
C GLU A 508 -5.75 26.01 -1.77
N VAL A 509 -6.12 25.04 -0.95
CA VAL A 509 -7.32 24.22 -1.17
C VAL A 509 -8.30 24.43 -0.03
N ARG A 510 -9.59 24.33 -0.35
CA ARG A 510 -10.66 24.50 0.62
C ARG A 510 -10.94 23.18 1.34
N GLN A 511 -10.83 23.18 2.66
CA GLN A 511 -11.24 22.07 3.52
C GLN A 511 -12.78 21.99 3.49
N PRO A 512 -13.40 20.84 3.12
CA PRO A 512 -14.84 20.74 2.90
C PRO A 512 -15.72 20.79 4.16
N ARG A 513 -15.20 20.34 5.30
CA ARG A 513 -15.83 20.30 6.63
C ARG A 513 -15.72 21.65 7.37
N THR A 514 -14.56 22.31 7.39
CA THR A 514 -14.32 23.56 8.12
C THR A 514 -14.48 24.79 7.24
N GLY A 515 -14.29 24.64 5.92
CA GLY A 515 -14.30 25.76 4.97
C GLY A 515 -13.00 26.56 4.93
N GLU A 516 -12.01 26.19 5.74
CA GLU A 516 -10.70 26.86 5.82
C GLU A 516 -9.87 26.64 4.54
N MET A 517 -8.97 27.60 4.27
CA MET A 517 -8.02 27.50 3.17
C MET A 517 -6.71 26.93 3.69
N LEU A 518 -6.32 25.77 3.16
CA LEU A 518 -5.13 25.03 3.56
C LEU A 518 -4.04 25.16 2.51
N GLN A 519 -2.82 25.47 2.95
CA GLN A 519 -1.62 25.51 2.11
C GLN A 519 -1.08 24.10 1.85
N PRO A 520 -0.40 23.82 0.71
CA PRO A 520 0.17 22.49 0.47
C PRO A 520 1.16 22.06 1.53
N ARG A 521 1.06 20.82 2.01
CA ARG A 521 1.99 20.23 2.99
C ARG A 521 2.12 18.72 2.78
N PRO A 522 3.32 18.12 2.90
CA PRO A 522 3.51 16.68 2.74
C PRO A 522 2.91 15.87 3.89
N LEU A 523 2.87 14.55 3.70
CA LEU A 523 2.24 13.60 4.65
C LEU A 523 2.99 13.46 5.97
N ASP A 524 4.30 13.76 5.99
CA ASP A 524 5.09 13.83 7.22
C ASP A 524 4.92 15.16 7.96
N ARG A 525 4.11 16.09 7.41
CA ARG A 525 3.87 17.46 7.90
C ARG A 525 5.10 18.36 7.91
N SER A 526 6.15 18.01 7.17
CA SER A 526 7.32 18.88 6.98
C SER A 526 6.92 20.20 6.31
N GLU A 527 7.62 21.28 6.64
CA GLU A 527 7.37 22.58 6.02
C GLU A 527 8.02 22.65 4.63
N ILE A 528 7.21 22.94 3.61
CA ILE A 528 7.68 23.24 2.26
C ILE A 528 7.35 24.70 1.96
N THR A 529 8.37 25.48 1.58
CA THR A 529 8.18 26.85 1.11
C THR A 529 7.87 26.86 -0.38
N LEU A 530 6.76 27.50 -0.76
CA LEU A 530 6.36 27.69 -2.16
C LEU A 530 6.61 29.14 -2.58
N ALA A 531 7.36 29.35 -3.66
CA ALA A 531 7.49 30.67 -4.26
C ALA A 531 6.20 31.08 -4.98
N THR A 532 5.94 32.40 -5.05
CA THR A 532 4.78 32.91 -5.78
C THR A 532 4.86 32.52 -7.25
N GLY A 533 3.80 31.90 -7.77
CA GLY A 533 3.74 31.46 -9.17
C GLY A 533 4.45 30.13 -9.45
N GLU A 534 5.13 29.53 -8.46
CA GLU A 534 5.77 28.22 -8.61
C GLU A 534 4.73 27.10 -8.78
N ASP A 535 5.10 26.05 -9.53
CA ASP A 535 4.33 24.81 -9.58
C ASP A 535 4.54 24.03 -8.27
N PRO A 536 3.49 23.84 -7.44
CA PRO A 536 3.62 23.15 -6.15
C PRO A 536 4.15 21.73 -6.25
N ARG A 537 4.02 21.08 -7.42
CA ARG A 537 4.55 19.73 -7.65
C ARG A 537 6.08 19.69 -7.59
N SER A 538 6.76 20.78 -7.97
CA SER A 538 8.24 20.81 -8.04
C SER A 538 8.91 20.61 -6.67
N PRO A 539 8.60 21.42 -5.63
CA PRO A 539 9.17 21.18 -4.31
C PRO A 539 8.62 19.91 -3.65
N PHE A 540 7.40 19.47 -3.98
CA PHE A 540 6.88 18.18 -3.55
C PHE A 540 7.72 17.01 -4.10
N ILE A 541 8.06 17.00 -5.39
CA ILE A 541 8.90 15.97 -6.02
C ILE A 541 10.30 15.98 -5.38
N ALA A 542 10.85 17.15 -5.08
CA ALA A 542 12.14 17.28 -4.39
C ALA A 542 12.11 16.66 -2.98
N TRP A 543 11.05 16.91 -2.21
CA TRP A 543 10.84 16.27 -0.90
C TRP A 543 10.62 14.76 -1.02
N MET A 544 9.80 14.33 -1.99
CA MET A 544 9.45 12.92 -2.19
C MET A 544 10.68 12.09 -2.55
N THR A 545 11.53 12.62 -3.41
CA THR A 545 12.72 11.91 -3.94
C THR A 545 13.99 12.18 -3.11
N ALA A 546 13.85 12.79 -1.93
CA ALA A 546 14.96 13.01 -1.03
C ALA A 546 15.45 11.68 -0.45
N PRO A 547 16.78 11.49 -0.28
CA PRO A 547 17.36 10.27 0.31
C PRO A 547 16.78 9.87 1.68
N ALA A 548 16.31 10.84 2.46
CA ALA A 548 15.73 10.61 3.79
C ALA A 548 14.26 10.15 3.76
N ASN A 549 13.59 10.21 2.60
CA ASN A 549 12.18 9.86 2.48
C ASN A 549 11.99 8.35 2.28
N GLU A 550 11.98 7.60 3.38
CA GLU A 550 11.78 6.16 3.35
C GLU A 550 10.43 5.73 2.79
N ALA A 551 9.41 6.59 2.76
CA ALA A 551 8.14 6.24 2.15
C ALA A 551 8.31 6.06 0.62
N PHE A 552 9.16 6.86 -0.03
CA PHE A 552 9.41 6.76 -1.46
C PHE A 552 10.29 5.57 -1.84
N SER A 553 11.45 5.42 -1.20
CA SER A 553 12.32 4.25 -1.44
C SER A 553 11.64 2.96 -0.97
N GLY A 554 11.04 2.99 0.22
CA GLY A 554 10.36 1.88 0.87
C GLY A 554 9.22 1.31 0.02
N ALA A 555 8.42 2.19 -0.58
CA ALA A 555 7.31 1.81 -1.45
C ALA A 555 7.77 0.95 -2.64
N MET A 556 8.90 1.29 -3.25
CA MET A 556 9.41 0.54 -4.40
C MET A 556 10.16 -0.72 -3.98
N VAL A 557 11.05 -0.65 -2.98
CA VAL A 557 11.80 -1.83 -2.53
C VAL A 557 10.89 -2.92 -1.98
N ASN A 558 9.81 -2.55 -1.27
CA ASN A 558 8.84 -3.52 -0.74
C ASN A 558 8.05 -4.22 -1.86
N ARG A 559 7.73 -3.49 -2.93
CA ARG A 559 7.08 -4.03 -4.13
C ARG A 559 8.00 -4.97 -4.91
N LEU A 560 9.26 -4.58 -5.10
CA LEU A 560 10.27 -5.46 -5.70
C LEU A 560 10.47 -6.72 -4.86
N TRP A 561 10.61 -6.57 -3.54
CA TRP A 561 10.76 -7.70 -2.63
C TRP A 561 9.58 -8.67 -2.75
N LYS A 562 8.33 -8.18 -2.69
CA LYS A 562 7.13 -9.00 -2.91
C LYS A 562 7.14 -9.68 -4.28
N HIS A 563 7.52 -8.96 -5.34
CA HIS A 563 7.56 -9.51 -6.70
C HIS A 563 8.42 -10.77 -6.78
N PHE A 564 9.60 -10.77 -6.15
CA PHE A 564 10.51 -11.92 -6.19
C PHE A 564 10.23 -12.97 -5.10
N LEU A 565 9.80 -12.56 -3.90
CA LEU A 565 9.68 -13.44 -2.72
C LEU A 565 8.23 -13.81 -2.37
N GLY A 566 7.24 -13.32 -3.13
CA GLY A 566 5.82 -13.62 -2.97
C GLY A 566 5.09 -12.77 -1.92
N ILE A 567 5.79 -12.31 -0.88
CA ILE A 567 5.23 -11.46 0.20
C ILE A 567 6.13 -10.26 0.51
N GLY A 568 5.52 -9.10 0.75
CA GLY A 568 6.24 -7.89 1.16
C GLY A 568 6.78 -7.97 2.59
N LEU A 569 7.77 -7.13 2.90
CA LEU A 569 8.16 -6.90 4.30
C LEU A 569 7.04 -6.22 5.08
N VAL A 570 6.35 -5.31 4.40
CA VAL A 570 5.06 -4.78 4.83
C VAL A 570 4.01 -5.33 3.88
N GLU A 571 2.98 -5.99 4.42
CA GLU A 571 1.87 -6.54 3.64
C GLU A 571 0.54 -5.95 4.20
N PRO A 572 -0.33 -5.37 3.37
CA PRO A 572 -0.18 -5.10 1.93
C PRO A 572 0.98 -4.16 1.56
N VAL A 573 1.60 -4.37 0.40
CA VAL A 573 2.82 -3.62 -0.03
C VAL A 573 2.64 -2.12 -0.22
N ASP A 574 1.40 -1.69 -0.36
CA ASP A 574 0.97 -0.32 -0.54
C ASP A 574 0.28 0.26 0.71
N ASP A 575 0.43 -0.39 1.88
CA ASP A 575 -0.08 0.05 3.19
C ASP A 575 1.09 0.25 4.20
N LEU A 576 2.08 1.05 3.79
CA LEU A 576 3.24 1.43 4.59
C LEU A 576 2.83 2.39 5.70
N ARG A 577 2.83 1.88 6.93
CA ARG A 577 2.40 2.66 8.09
C ARG A 577 3.04 2.27 9.39
N ALA A 578 3.07 3.21 10.33
CA ALA A 578 3.63 2.98 11.67
C ALA A 578 2.96 1.81 12.41
N THR A 579 1.70 1.51 12.10
CA THR A 579 0.92 0.42 12.72
C THR A 579 0.96 -0.89 11.95
N ASN A 580 1.71 -0.92 10.85
CA ASN A 580 2.00 -2.08 10.00
C ASN A 580 3.51 -2.09 9.70
N PRO A 581 4.36 -2.28 10.73
CA PRO A 581 5.80 -2.21 10.55
C PRO A 581 6.32 -3.35 9.67
N PRO A 582 7.49 -3.19 9.04
CA PRO A 582 8.16 -4.27 8.32
C PRO A 582 8.36 -5.51 9.20
N SER A 583 8.14 -6.71 8.66
CA SER A 583 8.40 -8.00 9.32
C SER A 583 9.87 -8.17 9.72
N ASN A 584 10.77 -7.47 9.02
CA ASN A 584 12.20 -7.42 9.31
C ASN A 584 12.71 -5.96 9.14
N PRO A 585 12.76 -5.16 10.22
CA PRO A 585 13.23 -3.77 10.17
C PRO A 585 14.69 -3.60 9.73
N GLU A 586 15.57 -4.55 10.08
CA GLU A 586 16.97 -4.49 9.66
C GLU A 586 17.11 -4.73 8.16
N LEU A 587 16.38 -5.70 7.60
CA LEU A 587 16.33 -5.92 6.16
C LEU A 587 15.73 -4.70 5.44
N TRP A 588 14.66 -4.12 5.98
CA TRP A 588 14.05 -2.89 5.46
C TRP A 588 15.07 -1.77 5.33
N LYS A 589 15.86 -1.55 6.38
CA LYS A 589 16.92 -0.53 6.40
C LYS A 589 17.99 -0.79 5.34
N VAL A 590 18.49 -2.04 5.23
CA VAL A 590 19.51 -2.42 4.23
C VAL A 590 18.98 -2.20 2.80
N LEU A 591 17.75 -2.64 2.50
CA LEU A 591 17.16 -2.48 1.16
C LEU A 591 16.98 -1.00 0.79
N ASN A 592 16.49 -0.18 1.74
CA ASN A 592 16.30 1.25 1.51
C ASN A 592 17.63 1.97 1.28
N GLN A 593 18.63 1.69 2.12
CA GLN A 593 19.97 2.26 1.99
C GLN A 593 20.58 1.91 0.63
N GLU A 594 20.56 0.63 0.26
CA GLU A 594 21.11 0.16 -1.01
C GLU A 594 20.44 0.83 -2.21
N PHE A 595 19.11 0.96 -2.17
CA PHE A 595 18.37 1.57 -3.26
C PHE A 595 18.71 3.06 -3.40
N VAL A 596 18.84 3.79 -2.29
CA VAL A 596 19.21 5.21 -2.30
C VAL A 596 20.65 5.42 -2.75
N GLU A 597 21.60 4.60 -2.28
CA GLU A 597 23.02 4.70 -2.64
C GLU A 597 23.29 4.44 -4.13
N ASN A 598 22.43 3.64 -4.78
CA ASN A 598 22.51 3.31 -6.20
C ASN A 598 21.54 4.16 -7.06
N ASP A 599 21.27 5.41 -6.66
CA ASP A 599 20.36 6.35 -7.33
C ASP A 599 19.01 5.74 -7.72
N PHE A 600 18.40 4.92 -6.87
CA PHE A 600 17.10 4.30 -7.14
C PHE A 600 17.09 3.40 -8.40
N ASP A 601 18.18 2.70 -8.70
CA ASP A 601 18.29 1.74 -9.81
C ASP A 601 17.49 0.44 -9.53
N LEU A 602 16.50 0.17 -10.38
CA LEU A 602 15.63 -1.00 -10.29
C LEU A 602 16.37 -2.30 -10.63
N LYS A 603 17.17 -2.33 -11.69
CA LYS A 603 17.92 -3.53 -12.11
C LYS A 603 18.95 -3.91 -11.04
N HIS A 604 19.57 -2.93 -10.38
CA HIS A 604 20.48 -3.17 -9.28
C HIS A 604 19.81 -3.94 -8.14
N MET A 605 18.65 -3.47 -7.68
CA MET A 605 17.89 -4.15 -6.62
C MET A 605 17.45 -5.55 -7.03
N MET A 606 16.96 -5.72 -8.27
CA MET A 606 16.56 -7.03 -8.80
C MET A 606 17.74 -8.01 -8.84
N ARG A 607 18.92 -7.54 -9.29
CA ARG A 607 20.16 -8.33 -9.29
C ARG A 607 20.55 -8.75 -7.88
N LEU A 608 20.47 -7.85 -6.91
CA LEU A 608 20.83 -8.14 -5.53
C LEU A 608 19.88 -9.17 -4.90
N ILE A 609 18.57 -9.04 -5.14
CA ILE A 609 17.56 -9.99 -4.64
C ILE A 609 17.79 -11.38 -5.26
N MET A 610 17.89 -11.49 -6.60
CA MET A 610 18.05 -12.78 -7.27
C MET A 610 19.35 -13.51 -6.92
N ASN A 611 20.41 -12.77 -6.57
CA ASN A 611 21.69 -13.34 -6.11
C ASN A 611 21.74 -13.61 -4.60
N SER A 612 20.68 -13.33 -3.84
CA SER A 612 20.61 -13.68 -2.42
C SER A 612 20.41 -15.18 -2.24
N ARG A 613 20.90 -15.73 -1.12
CA ARG A 613 20.57 -17.11 -0.71
C ARG A 613 19.07 -17.23 -0.42
N THR A 614 18.48 -16.19 0.16
CA THR A 614 17.05 -16.12 0.48
C THR A 614 16.17 -16.38 -0.75
N TYR A 615 16.46 -15.75 -1.89
CA TYR A 615 15.74 -16.00 -3.15
C TYR A 615 15.97 -17.40 -3.71
N GLN A 616 17.11 -18.02 -3.40
CA GLN A 616 17.53 -19.32 -3.92
C GLN A 616 17.10 -20.50 -3.03
N LEU A 617 16.34 -20.26 -1.97
CA LEU A 617 15.75 -21.35 -1.17
C LEU A 617 14.73 -22.14 -2.01
N ALA A 618 14.60 -23.43 -1.72
CA ALA A 618 13.58 -24.29 -2.29
C ALA A 618 12.18 -23.89 -1.78
N ALA A 619 11.16 -24.18 -2.59
CA ALA A 619 9.76 -24.05 -2.18
C ALA A 619 9.33 -25.17 -1.21
N ASP A 620 9.98 -26.34 -1.30
CA ASP A 620 9.70 -27.46 -0.42
C ASP A 620 9.97 -27.08 1.04
N THR A 621 8.94 -27.23 1.86
CA THR A 621 8.97 -26.88 3.27
C THR A 621 9.53 -28.04 4.11
N THR A 622 10.21 -27.69 5.20
CA THR A 622 10.53 -28.62 6.29
C THR A 622 9.37 -28.69 7.30
N GLU A 623 9.39 -29.68 8.18
CA GLU A 623 8.43 -29.78 9.29
C GLU A 623 8.46 -28.54 10.21
N SER A 624 9.58 -27.84 10.28
CA SER A 624 9.72 -26.66 11.14
C SER A 624 9.18 -25.37 10.50
N ASN A 625 9.15 -25.29 9.17
CA ASN A 625 8.94 -24.04 8.45
C ASN A 625 7.68 -24.01 7.57
N PHE A 626 6.92 -25.11 7.44
CA PHE A 626 5.70 -25.17 6.62
C PHE A 626 4.60 -24.18 6.99
N ARG A 627 4.66 -23.58 8.19
CA ARG A 627 3.73 -22.53 8.65
C ARG A 627 4.27 -21.12 8.50
N ASP A 628 5.53 -20.97 8.12
CA ASP A 628 6.13 -19.66 7.92
C ASP A 628 5.73 -19.11 6.55
N ASP A 629 4.80 -18.17 6.53
CA ASP A 629 4.38 -17.45 5.35
C ASP A 629 4.95 -16.03 5.28
N ARG A 630 5.87 -15.66 6.19
CA ARG A 630 6.21 -14.26 6.47
C ARG A 630 7.70 -13.95 6.57
N PHE A 631 8.51 -14.89 7.05
CA PHE A 631 9.92 -14.64 7.40
C PHE A 631 10.93 -15.22 6.40
N TYR A 632 10.44 -15.71 5.26
CA TYR A 632 11.27 -16.13 4.11
C TYR A 632 12.16 -17.35 4.40
N SER A 633 11.67 -18.29 5.22
CA SER A 633 12.35 -19.58 5.45
C SER A 633 12.41 -20.50 4.23
N HIS A 634 11.56 -20.25 3.23
CA HIS A 634 11.48 -20.98 1.98
C HIS A 634 10.93 -20.05 0.89
N PHE A 635 11.04 -20.46 -0.37
CA PHE A 635 10.46 -19.69 -1.46
C PHE A 635 8.94 -19.86 -1.50
N GLN A 636 8.21 -18.74 -1.56
CA GLN A 636 6.74 -18.77 -1.64
C GLN A 636 6.31 -18.97 -3.09
N SER A 637 5.79 -20.16 -3.38
CA SER A 637 5.21 -20.49 -4.69
C SER A 637 4.03 -19.57 -5.00
N ARG A 638 4.02 -18.98 -6.19
CA ARG A 638 2.98 -18.05 -6.64
C ARG A 638 2.46 -18.42 -8.02
N ARG A 639 1.16 -18.25 -8.23
CA ARG A 639 0.55 -18.43 -9.55
C ARG A 639 1.13 -17.41 -10.52
N LEU A 640 1.43 -17.83 -11.74
CA LEU A 640 1.78 -16.92 -12.82
C LEU A 640 0.62 -15.94 -13.09
N SER A 641 0.93 -14.69 -13.41
CA SER A 641 -0.10 -13.73 -13.81
C SER A 641 -0.83 -14.20 -15.06
N ALA A 642 -2.01 -13.64 -15.33
CA ALA A 642 -2.79 -13.99 -16.52
C ALA A 642 -1.96 -13.87 -17.81
N GLU A 643 -1.19 -12.80 -17.94
CA GLU A 643 -0.35 -12.51 -19.09
C GLU A 643 0.81 -13.50 -19.20
N VAL A 644 1.55 -13.70 -18.11
CA VAL A 644 2.72 -14.60 -18.10
C VAL A 644 2.29 -16.06 -18.31
N LEU A 645 1.16 -16.47 -17.74
CA LEU A 645 0.62 -17.81 -17.94
C LEU A 645 0.21 -18.04 -19.40
N LEU A 646 -0.49 -17.09 -20.02
CA LEU A 646 -0.87 -17.19 -21.43
C LEU A 646 0.36 -17.22 -22.34
N ASP A 647 1.33 -16.35 -22.08
CA ASP A 647 2.60 -16.32 -22.81
C ASP A 647 3.40 -17.61 -22.63
N ALA A 648 3.38 -18.22 -21.43
CA ALA A 648 3.99 -19.52 -21.15
C ALA A 648 3.31 -20.64 -21.94
N ILE A 649 1.98 -20.66 -22.02
CA ILE A 649 1.21 -21.63 -22.85
C ILE A 649 1.58 -21.46 -24.32
N CYS A 650 1.63 -20.22 -24.82
CA CYS A 650 2.01 -19.91 -26.19
C CYS A 650 3.45 -20.34 -26.51
N SER A 651 4.40 -20.10 -25.59
CA SER A 651 5.81 -20.49 -25.75
C SER A 651 5.98 -22.01 -25.75
N ALA A 652 5.32 -22.69 -24.81
CA ALA A 652 5.34 -24.14 -24.70
C ALA A 652 4.78 -24.79 -25.97
N THR A 653 3.56 -24.43 -26.37
CA THR A 653 2.87 -24.99 -27.54
C THR A 653 3.45 -24.52 -28.88
N GLY A 654 4.22 -23.42 -28.90
CA GLY A 654 4.67 -22.77 -30.12
C GLY A 654 3.52 -22.15 -30.93
N GLN A 655 2.39 -21.86 -30.30
CA GLN A 655 1.20 -21.30 -30.93
C GLN A 655 0.87 -19.94 -30.33
N PRO A 656 1.14 -18.83 -31.05
CA PRO A 656 0.95 -17.49 -30.51
C PRO A 656 -0.54 -17.17 -30.29
N GLU A 657 -0.80 -16.21 -29.41
CA GLU A 657 -2.11 -15.59 -29.30
C GLU A 657 -2.28 -14.48 -30.34
N SER A 658 -3.54 -14.16 -30.68
CA SER A 658 -3.87 -13.05 -31.57
C SER A 658 -4.70 -12.00 -30.84
N TYR A 659 -4.30 -10.74 -30.95
CA TYR A 659 -5.02 -9.61 -30.38
C TYR A 659 -5.42 -8.64 -31.48
N ALA A 660 -6.69 -8.24 -31.49
CA ALA A 660 -7.20 -7.31 -32.48
C ALA A 660 -6.40 -5.98 -32.49
N GLY A 661 -5.90 -5.59 -33.66
CA GLY A 661 -5.13 -4.36 -33.83
C GLY A 661 -3.66 -4.44 -33.37
N TYR A 662 -3.12 -5.65 -33.19
CA TYR A 662 -1.71 -5.92 -32.91
C TYR A 662 -1.13 -6.95 -33.88
N PRO A 663 0.20 -6.97 -34.11
CA PRO A 663 0.84 -7.98 -34.96
C PRO A 663 0.75 -9.38 -34.35
N GLN A 664 0.70 -10.41 -35.21
CA GLN A 664 0.74 -11.80 -34.78
C GLN A 664 2.04 -12.10 -34.03
N GLY A 665 1.96 -12.86 -32.94
CA GLY A 665 3.12 -13.21 -32.12
C GLY A 665 3.50 -12.17 -31.08
N ILE A 666 2.73 -11.08 -30.93
CA ILE A 666 2.87 -10.20 -29.77
C ILE A 666 2.52 -10.97 -28.49
N ARG A 667 3.30 -10.76 -27.43
CA ARG A 667 3.05 -11.36 -26.12
C ARG A 667 1.97 -10.59 -25.36
N ALA A 668 1.25 -11.26 -24.48
CA ALA A 668 0.24 -10.68 -23.62
C ALA A 668 0.82 -9.52 -22.79
N VAL A 669 2.02 -9.70 -22.22
CA VAL A 669 2.70 -8.64 -21.44
C VAL A 669 3.00 -7.38 -22.27
N GLN A 670 3.13 -7.50 -23.59
CA GLN A 670 3.41 -6.36 -24.48
C GLN A 670 2.15 -5.58 -24.87
N VAL A 671 0.94 -6.08 -24.54
CA VAL A 671 -0.32 -5.44 -24.89
C VAL A 671 -0.56 -4.22 -23.98
N PRO A 672 -0.55 -2.98 -24.50
CA PRO A 672 -0.62 -1.79 -23.65
C PRO A 672 -1.98 -1.53 -23.02
N ASP A 673 -3.08 -1.92 -23.67
CA ASP A 673 -4.43 -1.57 -23.27
C ASP A 673 -5.07 -2.73 -22.49
N PRO A 674 -5.39 -2.56 -21.18
CA PRO A 674 -5.98 -3.62 -20.37
C PRO A 674 -7.40 -3.99 -20.81
N PHE A 675 -8.04 -3.20 -21.67
CA PHE A 675 -9.37 -3.50 -22.22
C PHE A 675 -9.34 -4.22 -23.57
N THR A 676 -8.16 -4.67 -24.02
CA THR A 676 -8.07 -5.53 -25.21
C THR A 676 -8.83 -6.82 -24.97
N ASP A 677 -9.71 -7.19 -25.91
CA ASP A 677 -10.59 -8.35 -25.78
C ASP A 677 -9.79 -9.65 -25.66
N SER A 678 -10.05 -10.40 -24.60
CA SER A 678 -9.45 -11.69 -24.29
C SER A 678 -10.19 -12.32 -23.11
N TYR A 679 -10.89 -13.42 -23.38
CA TYR A 679 -11.60 -14.17 -22.34
C TYR A 679 -10.62 -14.74 -21.29
N PHE A 680 -9.51 -15.33 -21.75
CA PHE A 680 -8.48 -15.90 -20.88
C PHE A 680 -7.92 -14.85 -19.91
N LEU A 681 -7.43 -13.71 -20.43
CA LEU A 681 -6.82 -12.69 -19.57
C LEU A 681 -7.80 -12.16 -18.51
N THR A 682 -9.07 -12.00 -18.89
CA THR A 682 -10.12 -11.55 -17.96
C THR A 682 -10.43 -12.61 -16.90
N MET A 683 -10.58 -13.88 -17.29
CA MET A 683 -10.86 -14.98 -16.35
C MET A 683 -9.70 -15.24 -15.37
N PHE A 684 -8.47 -15.00 -15.79
CA PHE A 684 -7.27 -15.22 -14.98
C PHE A 684 -6.81 -13.99 -14.20
N GLY A 685 -7.64 -12.95 -14.09
CA GLY A 685 -7.42 -11.85 -13.15
C GLY A 685 -6.47 -10.75 -13.64
N ARG A 686 -6.43 -10.47 -14.96
CA ARG A 686 -5.71 -9.31 -15.51
C ARG A 686 -6.14 -8.02 -14.81
N ALA A 687 -5.16 -7.18 -14.46
CA ALA A 687 -5.42 -5.91 -13.80
C ALA A 687 -6.19 -4.94 -14.74
N PRO A 688 -7.31 -4.34 -14.29
CA PRO A 688 -7.98 -3.26 -15.03
C PRO A 688 -7.21 -1.94 -14.96
N ARG A 689 -6.19 -1.88 -14.10
CA ARG A 689 -5.34 -0.73 -13.81
C ARG A 689 -6.12 0.46 -13.29
N THR A 690 -7.19 0.24 -12.53
CA THR A 690 -8.11 1.28 -12.03
C THR A 690 -7.54 2.10 -10.89
N THR A 691 -6.68 1.50 -10.09
CA THR A 691 -5.99 2.07 -8.94
C THR A 691 -4.52 1.65 -8.98
N ALA A 692 -3.68 2.23 -8.14
CA ALA A 692 -2.29 1.79 -7.99
C ALA A 692 -2.16 0.63 -6.97
N CYS A 693 -3.27 0.00 -6.60
CA CYS A 693 -3.27 -1.11 -5.65
C CYS A 693 -2.58 -2.32 -6.25
N ALA A 694 -1.62 -2.89 -5.53
CA ALA A 694 -1.03 -4.18 -5.88
C ALA A 694 -2.06 -5.33 -5.87
N CYS A 695 -3.22 -5.12 -5.22
CA CYS A 695 -4.32 -6.06 -5.11
C CYS A 695 -5.21 -6.17 -6.36
N GLU A 696 -5.05 -5.30 -7.36
CA GLU A 696 -5.89 -5.37 -8.58
C GLU A 696 -5.58 -6.57 -9.47
N GLN A 697 -4.40 -7.17 -9.30
CA GLN A 697 -4.03 -8.40 -9.96
C GLN A 697 -4.44 -9.57 -9.08
N GLU A 698 -5.47 -10.30 -9.51
CA GLU A 698 -5.99 -11.44 -8.74
C GLU A 698 -5.20 -12.70 -9.09
N THR A 699 -4.31 -13.12 -8.18
CA THR A 699 -3.53 -14.36 -8.35
C THR A 699 -4.19 -15.58 -7.71
N ASP A 700 -5.35 -15.42 -7.07
CA ASP A 700 -6.09 -16.52 -6.45
C ASP A 700 -6.50 -17.57 -7.48
N VAL A 701 -6.44 -18.83 -7.08
CA VAL A 701 -6.89 -19.96 -7.90
C VAL A 701 -8.38 -20.15 -7.70
N THR A 702 -9.14 -20.13 -8.79
CA THR A 702 -10.59 -20.38 -8.77
C THR A 702 -10.95 -21.66 -9.51
N LEU A 703 -12.05 -22.31 -9.08
CA LEU A 703 -12.55 -23.50 -9.77
C LEU A 703 -12.84 -23.25 -11.27
N PRO A 704 -13.44 -22.13 -11.69
CA PRO A 704 -13.61 -21.81 -13.12
C PRO A 704 -12.29 -21.77 -13.90
N GLN A 705 -11.21 -21.22 -13.34
CA GLN A 705 -9.90 -21.19 -14.00
C GLN A 705 -9.34 -22.60 -14.21
N LEU A 706 -9.41 -23.46 -13.18
CA LEU A 706 -8.96 -24.85 -13.29
C LEU A 706 -9.76 -25.63 -14.34
N LEU A 707 -11.10 -25.47 -14.34
CA LEU A 707 -11.96 -26.09 -15.33
C LEU A 707 -11.71 -25.57 -16.75
N HIS A 708 -11.35 -24.29 -16.89
CA HIS A 708 -11.01 -23.71 -18.19
C HIS A 708 -9.72 -24.31 -18.75
N LEU A 709 -8.65 -24.44 -17.96
CA LEU A 709 -7.42 -25.10 -18.42
C LEU A 709 -7.66 -26.55 -18.85
N GLN A 710 -8.58 -27.25 -18.18
CA GLN A 710 -8.84 -28.65 -18.50
C GLN A 710 -9.74 -28.83 -19.74
N ASN A 711 -10.72 -27.95 -19.95
CA ASN A 711 -11.80 -28.17 -20.92
C ASN A 711 -11.85 -27.14 -22.06
N SER A 712 -10.90 -26.21 -22.14
CA SER A 712 -10.88 -25.18 -23.18
C SER A 712 -10.59 -25.79 -24.56
N ASP A 713 -11.48 -25.51 -25.51
CA ASP A 713 -11.27 -25.79 -26.94
C ASP A 713 -10.05 -25.02 -27.46
N GLU A 714 -9.81 -23.81 -26.95
CA GLU A 714 -8.65 -22.99 -27.32
C GLU A 714 -7.32 -23.62 -26.89
N LEU A 715 -7.22 -24.14 -25.66
CA LEU A 715 -6.01 -24.83 -25.21
C LEU A 715 -5.79 -26.12 -26.02
N THR A 716 -6.86 -26.89 -26.22
CA THR A 716 -6.81 -28.11 -27.03
C THR A 716 -6.35 -27.83 -28.45
N ALA A 717 -6.86 -26.76 -29.07
CA ALA A 717 -6.44 -26.32 -30.39
C ALA A 717 -4.96 -25.90 -30.45
N LYS A 718 -4.43 -25.24 -29.40
CA LYS A 718 -3.01 -24.88 -29.33
C LYS A 718 -2.11 -26.13 -29.22
N VAL A 719 -2.50 -27.12 -28.40
CA VAL A 719 -1.74 -28.37 -28.24
C VAL A 719 -1.75 -29.21 -29.52
N THR A 720 -2.90 -29.30 -30.19
CA THR A 720 -3.11 -30.17 -31.36
C THR A 720 -2.86 -29.48 -32.70
N SER A 721 -2.42 -28.23 -32.71
CA SER A 721 -2.17 -27.47 -33.94
C SER A 721 -1.14 -28.15 -34.84
N ALA A 722 -1.45 -28.23 -36.14
CA ALA A 722 -0.57 -28.80 -37.16
C ALA A 722 0.74 -28.01 -37.36
N GLU A 723 0.74 -26.74 -36.94
CA GLU A 723 1.90 -25.83 -36.96
C GLU A 723 2.55 -25.72 -35.57
N GLY A 724 2.00 -26.39 -34.55
CA GLY A 724 2.47 -26.36 -33.17
C GLY A 724 3.73 -27.16 -32.91
N ARG A 725 4.31 -26.96 -31.73
CA ARG A 725 5.53 -27.65 -31.27
C ARG A 725 5.36 -29.17 -31.31
N LEU A 726 4.22 -29.68 -30.85
CA LEU A 726 3.96 -31.12 -30.80
C LEU A 726 4.01 -31.76 -32.18
N ALA A 727 3.30 -31.19 -33.15
CA ALA A 727 3.28 -31.67 -34.53
C ALA A 727 4.67 -31.65 -35.16
N ASN A 728 5.49 -30.63 -34.86
CA ASN A 728 6.87 -30.55 -35.32
C ASN A 728 7.76 -31.61 -34.64
N LEU A 729 7.60 -31.83 -33.33
CA LEU A 729 8.33 -32.86 -32.60
C LEU A 729 8.03 -34.26 -33.14
N LEU A 730 6.76 -34.61 -33.30
CA LEU A 730 6.31 -35.90 -33.84
C LEU A 730 6.89 -36.19 -35.24
N LYS A 731 7.05 -35.16 -36.09
CA LYS A 731 7.70 -35.27 -37.40
C LYS A 731 9.22 -35.38 -37.31
N SER A 732 9.83 -34.75 -36.31
CA SER A 732 11.30 -34.62 -36.20
C SER A 732 11.98 -35.80 -35.51
N THR A 733 11.25 -36.62 -34.74
CA THR A 733 11.82 -37.77 -34.05
C THR A 733 10.83 -38.92 -33.95
N GLU A 734 11.33 -40.14 -34.16
CA GLU A 734 10.61 -41.40 -33.90
C GLU A 734 10.90 -41.94 -32.49
N ASP A 735 11.82 -41.32 -31.73
CA ASP A 735 12.20 -41.75 -30.38
C ASP A 735 11.26 -41.11 -29.35
N ASP A 736 10.41 -41.95 -28.73
CA ASP A 736 9.46 -41.52 -27.71
C ASP A 736 10.14 -40.98 -26.46
N SER A 737 11.32 -41.49 -26.10
CA SER A 737 12.07 -40.96 -24.94
C SER A 737 12.51 -39.52 -25.20
N ARG A 738 13.02 -39.26 -26.41
CA ARG A 738 13.41 -37.90 -26.82
C ARG A 738 12.19 -36.98 -26.92
N LEU A 739 11.06 -37.47 -27.42
CA LEU A 739 9.82 -36.70 -27.47
C LEU A 739 9.38 -36.28 -26.06
N ILE A 740 9.38 -37.21 -25.10
CA ILE A 740 9.02 -36.91 -23.70
C ILE A 740 9.95 -35.83 -23.14
N GLU A 741 11.27 -35.98 -23.33
CA GLU A 741 12.24 -34.98 -22.86
C GLU A 741 11.97 -33.58 -23.43
N GLU A 742 11.72 -33.46 -24.74
CA GLU A 742 11.45 -32.16 -25.37
C GLU A 742 10.15 -31.52 -24.85
N VAL A 743 9.11 -32.31 -24.61
CA VAL A 743 7.85 -31.79 -24.05
C VAL A 743 8.03 -31.32 -22.60
N TYR A 744 8.76 -32.08 -21.77
CA TYR A 744 9.11 -31.67 -20.39
C TYR A 744 9.95 -30.39 -20.37
N LEU A 745 10.95 -30.29 -21.23
CA LEU A 745 11.80 -29.10 -21.33
C LEU A 745 11.02 -27.87 -21.81
N ALA A 746 10.07 -28.04 -22.72
CA ALA A 746 9.25 -26.93 -23.25
C ALA A 746 8.16 -26.46 -22.27
N THR A 747 7.77 -27.28 -21.30
CA THR A 747 6.69 -26.97 -20.33
C THR A 747 7.24 -26.65 -18.95
N LEU A 748 7.93 -27.61 -18.33
CA LEU A 748 8.40 -27.57 -16.95
C LEU A 748 9.86 -27.11 -16.82
N ASN A 749 10.58 -26.95 -17.94
CA ASN A 749 11.98 -26.53 -17.99
C ASN A 749 12.96 -27.41 -17.19
N ARG A 750 12.64 -28.69 -17.06
CA ARG A 750 13.51 -29.73 -16.51
C ARG A 750 13.38 -31.01 -17.32
N LEU A 751 14.29 -31.96 -17.08
CA LEU A 751 14.13 -33.31 -17.59
C LEU A 751 13.09 -34.08 -16.76
N PRO A 752 12.38 -35.06 -17.37
CA PRO A 752 11.54 -35.97 -16.61
C PRO A 752 12.41 -36.79 -15.66
N SER A 753 11.92 -36.99 -14.44
CA SER A 753 12.49 -38.00 -13.54
C SER A 753 12.36 -39.40 -14.17
N GLU A 754 13.17 -40.35 -13.71
CA GLU A 754 13.09 -41.73 -14.22
C GLU A 754 11.71 -42.34 -14.00
N SER A 755 11.07 -42.07 -12.86
CA SER A 755 9.70 -42.53 -12.58
C SER A 755 8.67 -41.95 -13.54
N GLU A 756 8.75 -40.65 -13.83
CA GLU A 756 7.86 -39.97 -14.79
C GLU A 756 8.07 -40.52 -16.20
N ARG A 757 9.33 -40.64 -16.65
CA ARG A 757 9.68 -41.18 -17.96
C ARG A 757 9.10 -42.59 -18.15
N GLN A 758 9.30 -43.48 -17.17
CA GLN A 758 8.77 -44.85 -17.24
C GLN A 758 7.25 -44.91 -17.18
N ALA A 759 6.60 -44.02 -16.42
CA ALA A 759 5.15 -43.94 -16.37
C ALA A 759 4.55 -43.53 -17.72
N VAL A 760 5.17 -42.55 -18.39
CA VAL A 760 4.72 -42.04 -19.68
C VAL A 760 5.00 -43.04 -20.81
N LEU A 761 6.20 -43.65 -20.85
CA LEU A 761 6.54 -44.67 -21.85
C LEU A 761 5.58 -45.86 -21.84
N LYS A 762 5.03 -46.24 -20.69
CA LYS A 762 4.01 -47.30 -20.60
C LYS A 762 2.70 -46.93 -21.31
N GLN A 763 2.34 -45.66 -21.39
CA GLN A 763 1.11 -45.21 -22.05
C GLN A 763 1.21 -45.32 -23.57
N PHE A 764 2.40 -45.14 -24.14
CA PHE A 764 2.63 -45.30 -25.59
C PHE A 764 2.37 -46.73 -26.10
N ALA A 765 2.28 -47.72 -25.22
CA ALA A 765 1.89 -49.08 -25.58
C ALA A 765 0.36 -49.31 -25.69
N GLY A 766 -0.46 -48.38 -25.16
CA GLY A 766 -1.92 -48.54 -25.00
C GLY A 766 -2.79 -47.72 -25.95
N SER A 767 -2.26 -46.64 -26.53
CA SER A 767 -2.97 -45.70 -27.39
C SER A 767 -2.13 -45.35 -28.63
N THR A 768 -2.64 -44.51 -29.54
CA THR A 768 -1.80 -44.01 -30.64
C THR A 768 -0.72 -43.07 -30.10
N ARG A 769 0.41 -43.01 -30.80
CA ARG A 769 1.56 -42.16 -30.43
C ARG A 769 1.16 -40.68 -30.35
N ASP A 770 0.40 -40.21 -31.33
CA ASP A 770 -0.03 -38.82 -31.44
C ASP A 770 -0.99 -38.45 -30.29
N GLU A 771 -1.97 -39.30 -29.98
CA GLU A 771 -2.89 -39.09 -28.84
C GLU A 771 -2.13 -39.11 -27.51
N THR A 772 -1.25 -40.08 -27.29
CA THR A 772 -0.48 -40.18 -26.04
C THR A 772 0.42 -38.95 -25.84
N ALA A 773 1.02 -38.45 -26.91
CA ALA A 773 1.87 -37.26 -26.86
C ALA A 773 1.06 -35.97 -26.62
N ALA A 774 -0.14 -35.88 -27.19
CA ALA A 774 -1.07 -34.77 -26.93
C ALA A 774 -1.58 -34.79 -25.47
N ASP A 775 -1.94 -35.96 -24.96
CA ASP A 775 -2.38 -36.16 -23.58
C ASP A 775 -1.28 -35.80 -22.57
N LEU A 776 -0.03 -36.21 -22.85
CA LEU A 776 1.14 -35.82 -22.05
C LEU A 776 1.28 -34.30 -22.00
N PHE A 777 1.24 -33.65 -23.16
CA PHE A 777 1.42 -32.21 -23.25
C PHE A 777 0.31 -31.47 -22.51
N TRP A 778 -0.95 -31.85 -22.74
CA TRP A 778 -2.10 -31.31 -22.02
C TRP A 778 -1.97 -31.53 -20.51
N ALA A 779 -1.54 -32.71 -20.07
CA ALA A 779 -1.38 -33.02 -18.65
C ALA A 779 -0.33 -32.11 -17.99
N LEU A 780 0.83 -31.90 -18.65
CA LEU A 780 1.90 -31.05 -18.14
C LEU A 780 1.45 -29.57 -18.02
N LEU A 781 0.74 -29.04 -19.02
CA LEU A 781 0.19 -27.68 -18.98
C LEU A 781 -0.84 -27.47 -17.86
N ASN A 782 -1.48 -28.55 -17.39
CA ASN A 782 -2.46 -28.53 -16.31
C ASN A 782 -1.87 -28.80 -14.91
N THR A 783 -0.55 -28.99 -14.79
CA THR A 783 0.10 -29.18 -13.48
C THR A 783 0.23 -27.88 -12.69
N SER A 784 0.29 -28.01 -11.37
CA SER A 784 0.69 -26.89 -10.49
C SER A 784 2.12 -26.42 -10.81
N GLU A 785 3.03 -27.33 -11.18
CA GLU A 785 4.41 -27.01 -11.54
C GLU A 785 4.49 -26.07 -12.77
N PHE A 786 3.58 -26.23 -13.73
CA PHE A 786 3.49 -25.33 -14.88
C PHE A 786 2.87 -23.98 -14.53
N THR A 787 1.77 -23.99 -13.76
CA THR A 787 0.95 -22.80 -13.47
C THR A 787 1.51 -21.90 -12.36
N PHE A 788 2.46 -22.40 -11.57
CA PHE A 788 3.12 -21.68 -10.48
C PHE A 788 4.61 -21.47 -10.76
N ASN A 789 5.11 -20.31 -10.37
CA ASN A 789 6.53 -20.12 -10.13
C ASN A 789 6.85 -20.59 -8.71
N HIS A 790 7.88 -21.41 -8.54
CA HIS A 790 8.18 -22.14 -7.31
C HIS A 790 9.66 -22.16 -7.00
#